data_AF-A0AAU3Q636-F1
#
_entry.id   AF-A0AAU3Q636-F1
#
_cell.length_a   1.000
_cell.length_b   1.000
_cell.length_c   1.000
_cell.angle_alpha   90.00
_cell.angle_beta   90.00
_cell.angle_gamma   90.00
#
_symmetry.space_group_name_H-M   'P 1'
#
loop_
_entity.id
_entity.type
_entity.pdbx_description
1 polymer ?
#
loop_
_entity_poly.entity_id
_entity_poly.type
_entity_poly.pdbx_seq_one_letter_code
_entity_poly.pdbx_strand_id
1 'polypeptide(L)'
;MERFAVLLPHLNERQRRLVLASEAWSLGHGGVRAVARAAAVSETTVRKGVFELRAGVEPMLGGRVRRAGGGRKPAEELDSGLVTALLELVEPDERGDPMSPLRWTVKSLRNLAAELTRAGHTVSAPTVGRLLRGQGFSLQANVKTLEGSQHPDRDIQFRYINEQVKRHQAAGQPVISIDAKKKEQIGRLPNPGRQWRPRGHPVEVEDHSFFFIGPEVDVAIPFGIYDIANDSGWVNVGTDHDTSVFAVESVRRWWRSRGCLDHPGADRLLITADCGGSNSYRYRLWKAELAAFATETGLTVTVCHFPPGTSKWNKIEHRLFSHITMNWRGRPLTSHEVVVNSIAATRTRTGLRVHAELDTGTYPTGISISRDYLKSLPITPHDQRGTWNYTIDPSRSRAHVVSADERTESRTRTLTLLADPKATGITSGELRELCARLAPAQAALAEQRKFLERGGPRRQQRGNHGRPLLRPADKVLITVLYLRGVCPQKVLVELLDTNPVTISKTIKQTRTLFEEYKIVLDQTSHYFSSAPALRDWLENDTATTRMDNATALAHPELTGTSREEFQALLDRISLSYHAAIQQRRHHQRGGQPRPGSRGGVFRQKITDTDRVLATVLAQRQLCDLHTLAELFNVSRNTLRNAFHDVAPLLQRDGHRIEPSARQFATAAQVLAFATNHNETPS
;
A
#
# COMPACT_ATOMS: atom_id res chain seq x y z
N MET A 1 -57.28 18.59 57.98
CA MET A 1 -55.99 18.23 58.62
C MET A 1 -55.29 17.09 57.87
N GLU A 2 -55.97 16.01 57.49
CA GLU A 2 -55.38 14.88 56.71
C GLU A 2 -54.75 15.28 55.36
N ARG A 3 -55.33 16.26 54.66
CA ARG A 3 -54.87 16.70 53.33
C ARG A 3 -53.39 17.11 53.29
N PHE A 4 -52.88 17.79 54.31
CA PHE A 4 -51.48 18.23 54.33
C PHE A 4 -50.51 17.06 54.54
N ALA A 5 -50.87 16.09 55.38
CA ALA A 5 -50.06 14.91 55.63
C ALA A 5 -49.90 14.05 54.36
N VAL A 6 -50.95 13.96 53.53
CA VAL A 6 -50.92 13.21 52.27
C VAL A 6 -50.20 13.98 51.17
N LEU A 7 -50.46 15.29 51.01
CA LEU A 7 -50.00 16.05 49.84
C LEU A 7 -48.54 16.53 49.98
N LEU A 8 -48.14 17.01 51.15
CA LEU A 8 -46.84 17.68 51.32
C LEU A 8 -45.63 16.79 50.94
N PRO A 9 -45.57 15.49 51.29
CA PRO A 9 -44.44 14.62 50.93
C PRO A 9 -44.11 14.61 49.43
N HIS A 10 -45.13 14.73 48.57
CA HIS A 10 -44.99 14.67 47.11
C HIS A 10 -44.62 15.99 46.44
N LEU A 11 -44.55 17.09 47.20
CA LEU A 11 -44.30 18.44 46.67
C LEU A 11 -42.89 18.93 47.00
N ASN A 12 -42.28 19.69 46.09
CA ASN A 12 -41.03 20.40 46.36
C ASN A 12 -41.24 21.61 47.30
N GLU A 13 -40.14 22.18 47.81
CA GLU A 13 -40.18 23.24 48.83
C GLU A 13 -41.05 24.46 48.43
N ARG A 14 -41.00 24.88 47.16
CA ARG A 14 -41.82 25.99 46.66
C ARG A 14 -43.29 25.59 46.56
N GLN A 15 -43.58 24.43 45.99
CA GLN A 15 -44.94 23.92 45.84
C GLN A 15 -45.64 23.76 47.20
N ARG A 16 -44.95 23.21 48.20
CA ARG A 16 -45.47 23.14 49.57
C ARG A 16 -45.86 24.51 50.10
N ARG A 17 -44.99 25.52 49.90
CA ARG A 17 -45.22 26.89 50.36
C ARG A 17 -46.45 27.53 49.71
N LEU A 18 -46.65 27.32 48.41
CA LEU A 18 -47.79 27.87 47.66
C LEU A 18 -49.12 27.23 48.06
N VAL A 19 -49.15 25.90 48.26
CA VAL A 19 -50.36 25.20 48.73
C VAL A 19 -50.77 25.69 50.13
N LEU A 20 -49.80 25.79 51.05
CA LEU A 20 -50.06 26.30 52.40
C LEU A 20 -50.52 27.75 52.39
N ALA A 21 -49.95 28.57 51.50
CA ALA A 21 -50.34 29.96 51.35
C ALA A 21 -51.74 30.13 50.76
N SER A 22 -52.12 29.30 49.79
CA SER A 22 -53.46 29.31 49.21
C SER A 22 -54.52 29.01 50.28
N GLU A 23 -54.28 27.99 51.10
CA GLU A 23 -55.20 27.64 52.20
C GLU A 23 -55.25 28.73 53.29
N ALA A 24 -54.09 29.30 53.64
CA ALA A 24 -54.04 30.40 54.59
C ALA A 24 -54.75 31.67 54.09
N TRP A 25 -54.74 31.88 52.77
CA TRP A 25 -55.44 33.00 52.13
C TRP A 25 -56.95 32.79 52.13
N SER A 26 -57.44 31.61 51.80
CA SER A 26 -58.86 31.26 51.84
C SER A 26 -59.48 31.42 53.24
N LEU A 27 -58.70 31.20 54.30
CA LEU A 27 -59.14 31.30 55.69
C LEU A 27 -59.15 32.74 56.26
N GLY A 28 -58.59 33.72 55.56
CA GLY A 28 -58.61 35.12 55.99
C GLY A 28 -57.83 35.41 57.28
N HIS A 29 -58.42 36.21 58.19
CA HIS A 29 -57.74 36.66 59.41
C HIS A 29 -57.42 35.46 60.34
N GLY A 30 -56.16 35.30 60.72
CA GLY A 30 -55.68 34.15 61.51
C GLY A 30 -55.33 32.89 60.69
N GLY A 31 -55.61 32.87 59.38
CA GLY A 31 -55.36 31.71 58.50
C GLY A 31 -53.90 31.24 58.47
N VAL A 32 -52.93 32.15 58.53
CA VAL A 32 -51.49 31.81 58.60
C VAL A 32 -51.16 30.95 59.82
N ARG A 33 -51.68 31.32 60.99
CA ARG A 33 -51.44 30.62 62.25
C ARG A 33 -52.15 29.27 62.29
N ALA A 34 -53.38 29.21 61.79
CA ALA A 34 -54.15 27.99 61.67
C ALA A 34 -53.46 26.97 60.74
N VAL A 35 -53.02 27.39 59.55
CA VAL A 35 -52.35 26.52 58.58
C VAL A 35 -50.96 26.10 59.05
N ALA A 36 -50.19 26.99 59.68
CA ALA A 36 -48.88 26.66 60.23
C ALA A 36 -48.96 25.55 61.29
N ARG A 37 -49.92 25.68 62.22
CA ARG A 37 -50.20 24.64 63.23
C ARG A 37 -50.70 23.35 62.59
N ALA A 38 -51.58 23.44 61.60
CA ALA A 38 -52.16 22.30 60.90
C ALA A 38 -51.14 21.47 60.11
N ALA A 39 -50.18 22.14 59.47
CA ALA A 39 -49.15 21.52 58.65
C ALA A 39 -47.82 21.28 59.39
N ALA A 40 -47.76 21.59 60.69
CA ALA A 40 -46.55 21.53 61.51
C ALA A 40 -45.34 22.26 60.89
N VAL A 41 -45.57 23.45 60.32
CA VAL A 41 -44.54 24.32 59.74
C VAL A 41 -44.50 25.67 60.44
N SER A 42 -43.41 26.42 60.25
CA SER A 42 -43.32 27.79 60.76
C SER A 42 -44.35 28.73 60.11
N GLU A 43 -44.96 29.61 60.91
CA GLU A 43 -45.81 30.71 60.43
C GLU A 43 -45.08 31.60 59.40
N THR A 44 -43.76 31.75 59.53
CA THR A 44 -42.95 32.53 58.58
C THR A 44 -42.95 31.91 57.19
N THR A 45 -42.97 30.58 57.07
CA THR A 45 -43.02 29.86 55.79
C THR A 45 -44.36 30.09 55.09
N VAL A 46 -45.47 29.98 55.84
CA VAL A 46 -46.83 30.22 55.32
C VAL A 46 -47.00 31.69 54.93
N ARG A 47 -46.56 32.62 55.78
CA ARG A 47 -46.63 34.07 55.52
C ARG A 47 -45.82 34.47 54.28
N LYS A 48 -44.63 33.91 54.10
CA LYS A 48 -43.79 34.12 52.91
C LYS A 48 -44.50 33.65 51.63
N GLY A 49 -45.17 32.50 51.68
CA GLY A 49 -45.97 32.02 50.55
C GLY A 49 -47.16 32.94 50.24
N VAL A 50 -47.84 33.49 51.25
CA VAL A 50 -48.96 34.43 51.05
C VAL A 50 -48.47 35.72 50.38
N PHE A 51 -47.31 36.23 50.78
CA PHE A 51 -46.68 37.36 50.09
C PHE A 51 -46.27 37.03 48.65
N GLU A 52 -45.75 35.82 48.40
CA GLU A 52 -45.42 35.36 47.04
C GLU A 52 -46.66 35.24 46.14
N LEU A 53 -47.81 34.78 46.66
CA LEU A 53 -49.09 34.73 45.93
C LEU A 53 -49.65 36.14 45.65
N ARG A 54 -49.61 37.05 46.65
CA ARG A 54 -50.06 38.44 46.48
C ARG A 54 -49.22 39.23 45.46
N ALA A 55 -47.93 38.92 45.37
CA ALA A 55 -47.02 39.55 44.44
C ALA A 55 -47.19 39.08 42.98
N GLY A 56 -48.13 38.17 42.70
CA GLY A 56 -48.45 37.73 41.33
C GLY A 56 -47.30 37.02 40.62
N VAL A 57 -46.40 36.36 41.36
CA VAL A 57 -45.19 35.76 40.78
C VAL A 57 -45.56 34.60 39.86
N GLU A 58 -45.27 34.73 38.57
CA GLU A 58 -45.55 33.70 37.56
C GLU A 58 -44.90 32.33 37.86
N PRO A 59 -45.45 31.23 37.29
CA PRO A 59 -44.82 29.92 37.33
C PRO A 59 -43.39 29.99 36.76
N MET A 60 -42.40 29.43 37.45
CA MET A 60 -41.04 29.39 36.91
C MET A 60 -40.97 28.31 35.83
N LEU A 61 -40.69 28.72 34.59
CA LEU A 61 -40.45 27.79 33.47
C LEU A 61 -39.24 26.88 33.77
N GLY A 62 -39.40 25.57 33.55
CA GLY A 62 -38.28 24.62 33.51
C GLY A 62 -37.87 23.96 34.84
N GLY A 63 -38.76 23.79 35.82
CA GLY A 63 -38.49 22.94 36.99
C GLY A 63 -37.50 23.52 38.02
N ARG A 64 -37.12 24.81 37.92
CA ARG A 64 -36.31 25.50 38.92
C ARG A 64 -37.11 25.78 40.19
N VAL A 65 -36.58 25.34 41.34
CA VAL A 65 -37.18 25.55 42.67
C VAL A 65 -36.73 26.87 43.32
N ARG A 66 -35.54 27.36 42.98
CA ARG A 66 -34.94 28.59 43.55
C ARG A 66 -34.83 29.71 42.50
N ARG A 67 -34.90 30.97 42.96
CA ARG A 67 -34.64 32.16 42.13
C ARG A 67 -33.20 32.17 41.60
N ALA A 68 -33.00 32.84 40.47
CA ALA A 68 -31.66 33.14 39.98
C ALA A 68 -30.83 33.82 41.09
N GLY A 69 -29.60 33.35 41.30
CA GLY A 69 -28.72 33.79 42.41
C GLY A 69 -28.89 33.04 43.74
N GLY A 70 -29.90 32.17 43.90
CA GLY A 70 -30.14 31.38 45.13
C GLY A 70 -29.37 30.05 45.24
N GLY A 71 -28.34 29.86 44.40
CA GLY A 71 -27.51 28.67 44.34
C GLY A 71 -26.20 28.82 45.11
N ARG A 72 -25.43 27.73 45.22
CA ARG A 72 -24.05 27.78 45.73
C ARG A 72 -23.23 28.69 44.81
N LYS A 73 -22.51 29.66 45.39
CA LYS A 73 -21.62 30.56 44.63
C LYS A 73 -20.57 29.74 43.85
N PRO A 74 -20.23 30.12 42.62
CA PRO A 74 -19.13 29.55 41.86
C PRO A 74 -17.82 29.54 42.65
N ALA A 75 -16.93 28.58 42.37
CA ALA A 75 -15.68 28.42 43.12
C ALA A 75 -14.76 29.64 42.96
N GLU A 76 -14.73 30.24 41.77
CA GLU A 76 -14.00 31.45 41.42
C GLU A 76 -14.53 32.73 42.09
N GLU A 77 -15.77 32.73 42.58
CA GLU A 77 -16.31 33.84 43.38
C GLU A 77 -15.97 33.70 44.87
N LEU A 78 -15.70 32.48 45.33
CA LEU A 78 -15.30 32.19 46.71
C LEU A 78 -13.78 32.27 46.90
N ASP A 79 -13.04 32.06 45.83
CA ASP A 79 -11.58 32.03 45.79
C ASP A 79 -11.10 32.84 44.59
N SER A 80 -10.79 34.11 44.84
CA SER A 80 -10.39 35.07 43.81
C SER A 80 -9.02 34.75 43.18
N GLY A 81 -8.17 33.99 43.87
CA GLY A 81 -6.84 33.60 43.39
C GLY A 81 -6.84 32.34 42.52
N LEU A 82 -7.91 31.55 42.57
CA LEU A 82 -8.02 30.24 41.90
C LEU A 82 -7.76 30.31 40.38
N VAL A 83 -8.29 31.32 39.70
CA VAL A 83 -8.14 31.44 38.24
C VAL A 83 -6.70 31.79 37.89
N THR A 84 -6.07 32.70 38.65
CA THR A 84 -4.66 33.08 38.46
C THR A 84 -3.73 31.89 38.70
N ALA A 85 -3.88 31.19 39.82
CA ALA A 85 -3.09 30.00 40.14
C ALA A 85 -3.28 28.88 39.10
N LEU A 86 -4.48 28.74 38.52
CA LEU A 86 -4.74 27.79 37.45
C LEU A 86 -4.00 28.17 36.15
N LEU A 87 -3.95 29.46 35.82
CA LEU A 87 -3.24 29.95 34.64
C LEU A 87 -1.72 29.81 34.80
N GLU A 88 -1.16 30.09 35.98
CA GLU A 88 0.26 29.87 36.28
C GLU A 88 0.68 28.39 36.13
N LEU A 89 -0.19 27.45 36.50
CA LEU A 89 0.08 26.01 36.29
C LEU A 89 0.02 25.57 34.81
N VAL A 90 -0.55 26.41 33.94
CA VAL A 90 -0.73 26.18 32.50
C VAL A 90 0.25 27.02 31.68
N GLU A 91 0.78 28.10 32.23
CA GLU A 91 1.80 28.98 31.66
C GLU A 91 3.12 28.84 32.45
N PRO A 92 3.96 27.82 32.22
CA PRO A 92 5.32 27.87 32.72
C PRO A 92 6.12 28.90 31.91
N ASP A 93 6.72 29.84 32.63
CA ASP A 93 7.52 30.97 32.17
C ASP A 93 8.63 30.64 31.15
N GLU A 94 8.90 31.67 30.33
CA GLU A 94 10.03 31.91 29.42
C GLU A 94 10.07 31.24 28.03
N ARG A 95 9.48 31.93 27.04
CA ARG A 95 10.26 32.74 26.06
C ARG A 95 9.37 33.76 25.32
N GLY A 96 9.63 35.03 25.63
CA GLY A 96 9.08 36.30 25.16
C GLY A 96 8.20 36.35 23.91
N ASP A 97 6.95 36.81 24.13
CA ASP A 97 6.26 37.89 23.40
C ASP A 97 4.86 38.07 24.05
N PRO A 98 4.47 39.27 24.54
CA PRO A 98 3.14 39.54 25.11
C PRO A 98 1.96 39.26 24.18
N MET A 99 2.21 38.96 22.89
CA MET A 99 1.19 38.67 21.88
C MET A 99 1.16 37.21 21.37
N SER A 100 1.85 36.27 22.03
CA SER A 100 1.96 34.89 21.51
C SER A 100 0.75 33.99 21.85
N PRO A 101 0.05 33.37 20.87
CA PRO A 101 -1.21 32.65 21.07
C PRO A 101 -1.07 31.17 21.48
N LEU A 102 0.12 30.69 21.87
CA LEU A 102 0.38 29.27 22.13
C LEU A 102 0.50 28.95 23.62
N ARG A 103 -0.66 28.79 24.27
CA ARG A 103 -0.79 28.28 25.65
C ARG A 103 -1.04 26.76 25.60
N TRP A 104 -0.14 25.94 26.14
CA TRP A 104 -0.30 24.47 26.16
C TRP A 104 0.09 23.87 27.51
N THR A 105 -0.71 22.91 27.98
CA THR A 105 -0.38 22.11 29.18
C THR A 105 -0.48 20.63 28.86
N VAL A 106 0.53 19.86 29.29
CA VAL A 106 0.55 18.38 29.21
C VAL A 106 -0.11 17.73 30.44
N LYS A 107 -0.55 18.54 31.42
CA LYS A 107 -1.13 18.04 32.67
C LYS A 107 -2.62 17.73 32.50
N SER A 108 -3.05 16.59 33.06
CA SER A 108 -4.48 16.23 33.07
C SER A 108 -5.27 17.12 34.04
N LEU A 109 -6.59 17.27 33.80
CA LEU A 109 -7.49 18.03 34.69
C LEU A 109 -7.44 17.57 36.16
N ARG A 110 -7.17 16.28 36.41
CA ARG A 110 -7.04 15.73 37.77
C ARG A 110 -5.72 16.14 38.42
N ASN A 111 -4.64 16.23 37.65
CA ASN A 111 -3.35 16.68 38.15
C ASN A 111 -3.38 18.18 38.45
N LEU A 112 -3.98 18.98 37.56
CA LEU A 112 -4.20 20.41 37.80
C LEU A 112 -5.05 20.65 39.06
N ALA A 113 -6.14 19.89 39.23
CA ALA A 113 -6.96 19.98 40.44
C ALA A 113 -6.19 19.60 41.72
N ALA A 114 -5.36 18.57 41.67
CA ALA A 114 -4.55 18.14 42.80
C ALA A 114 -3.44 19.16 43.15
N GLU A 115 -2.82 19.77 42.16
CA GLU A 115 -1.81 20.82 42.34
C GLU A 115 -2.43 22.10 42.91
N LEU A 116 -3.59 22.53 42.38
CA LEU A 116 -4.34 23.66 42.93
C LEU A 116 -4.79 23.41 44.36
N THR A 117 -5.28 22.21 44.65
CA THR A 117 -5.66 21.83 46.02
C THR A 117 -4.45 21.86 46.97
N ARG A 118 -3.26 21.45 46.49
CA ARG A 118 -2.00 21.54 47.26
C ARG A 118 -1.55 22.98 47.48
N ALA A 119 -1.83 23.88 46.53
CA ALA A 119 -1.55 25.31 46.62
C ALA A 119 -2.58 26.10 47.45
N GLY A 120 -3.57 25.42 48.07
CA GLY A 120 -4.58 26.05 48.94
C GLY A 120 -5.94 26.29 48.27
N HIS A 121 -6.07 26.03 46.97
CA HIS A 121 -7.29 26.24 46.20
C HIS A 121 -8.07 24.92 46.03
N THR A 122 -9.02 24.64 46.94
CA THR A 122 -9.74 23.34 46.93
C THR A 122 -10.71 23.24 45.76
N VAL A 123 -10.32 22.51 44.70
CA VAL A 123 -11.13 22.35 43.48
C VAL A 123 -11.15 20.94 42.92
N SER A 124 -12.23 20.62 42.20
CA SER A 124 -12.41 19.34 41.52
C SER A 124 -12.03 19.43 40.03
N ALA A 125 -11.66 18.30 39.41
CA ALA A 125 -11.31 18.24 37.98
C ALA A 125 -12.43 18.78 37.04
N PRO A 126 -13.74 18.55 37.30
CA PRO A 126 -14.82 19.20 36.55
C PRO A 126 -14.82 20.73 36.67
N THR A 127 -14.54 21.27 37.86
CA THR A 127 -14.41 22.72 38.08
C THR A 127 -13.26 23.28 37.26
N VAL A 128 -12.09 22.63 37.29
CA VAL A 128 -10.92 23.02 36.48
C VAL A 128 -11.24 23.00 34.98
N GLY A 129 -11.92 21.95 34.49
CA GLY A 129 -12.31 21.86 33.09
C GLY A 129 -13.29 22.96 32.66
N ARG A 130 -14.19 23.39 33.55
CA ARG A 130 -15.09 24.53 33.29
C ARG A 130 -14.33 25.85 33.27
N LEU A 131 -13.42 26.07 34.21
CA LEU A 131 -12.60 27.29 34.29
C LEU A 131 -11.69 27.43 33.07
N LEU A 132 -11.01 26.35 32.65
CA LEU A 132 -10.20 26.33 31.43
C LEU A 132 -11.03 26.69 30.18
N ARG A 133 -12.23 26.12 30.02
CA ARG A 133 -13.13 26.49 28.91
C ARG A 133 -13.57 27.96 28.97
N GLY A 134 -13.84 28.48 30.17
CA GLY A 134 -14.16 29.89 30.38
C GLY A 134 -13.01 30.82 29.99
N GLN A 135 -11.78 30.36 30.10
CA GLN A 135 -10.55 31.07 29.69
C GLN A 135 -10.13 30.78 28.23
N GLY A 136 -11.01 30.17 27.43
CA GLY A 136 -10.76 29.91 26.01
C GLY A 136 -9.94 28.65 25.70
N PHE A 137 -9.54 27.88 26.72
CA PHE A 137 -8.83 26.61 26.50
C PHE A 137 -9.79 25.52 26.05
N SER A 138 -9.33 24.72 25.10
CA SER A 138 -10.04 23.55 24.59
C SER A 138 -9.08 22.39 24.43
N LEU A 139 -9.60 21.16 24.46
CA LEU A 139 -8.81 19.97 24.15
C LEU A 139 -8.49 19.99 22.66
N GLN A 140 -7.28 20.41 22.32
CA GLN A 140 -6.76 20.39 20.96
C GLN A 140 -6.02 19.05 20.74
N ALA A 141 -6.38 18.33 19.69
CA ALA A 141 -5.58 17.22 19.19
C ALA A 141 -4.58 17.77 18.15
N ASN A 142 -3.40 17.15 18.02
CA ASN A 142 -2.48 17.48 16.93
C ASN A 142 -3.20 17.32 15.59
N VAL A 143 -3.48 18.43 14.92
CA VAL A 143 -4.03 18.43 13.57
C VAL A 143 -2.86 18.25 12.62
N LYS A 144 -2.86 17.17 11.84
CA LYS A 144 -1.94 17.01 10.71
C LYS A 144 -2.41 17.94 9.58
N THR A 145 -2.06 19.21 9.64
CA THR A 145 -2.45 20.26 8.68
C THR A 145 -1.37 20.57 7.64
N LEU A 146 -0.17 20.00 7.75
CA LEU A 146 0.88 20.07 6.72
C LEU A 146 0.59 19.12 5.53
N GLU A 147 -0.66 19.06 5.08
CA GLU A 147 -1.02 18.52 3.77
C GLU A 147 -1.12 19.74 2.83
N GLY A 148 -0.44 19.67 1.68
CA GLY A 148 -0.27 20.78 0.74
C GLY A 148 -1.55 21.53 0.38
N SER A 149 -1.36 22.75 -0.13
CA SER A 149 -2.39 23.72 -0.55
C SER A 149 -3.71 23.08 -0.98
N GLN A 150 -4.83 23.59 -0.45
CA GLN A 150 -6.19 23.19 -0.83
C GLN A 150 -6.36 23.30 -2.35
N HIS A 151 -6.16 22.19 -3.06
CA HIS A 151 -6.24 22.16 -4.51
C HIS A 151 -7.72 22.18 -4.93
N PRO A 152 -8.16 23.06 -5.85
CA PRO A 152 -9.56 23.12 -6.32
C PRO A 152 -10.11 21.78 -6.80
N ASP A 153 -9.23 20.92 -7.32
CA ASP A 153 -9.55 19.56 -7.76
C ASP A 153 -10.06 18.63 -6.65
N ARG A 154 -9.72 18.91 -5.39
CA ARG A 154 -10.07 18.07 -4.24
C ARG A 154 -11.58 18.11 -3.98
N ASP A 155 -12.18 19.29 -4.02
CA ASP A 155 -13.61 19.46 -3.79
C ASP A 155 -14.46 18.85 -4.91
N ILE A 156 -14.01 19.01 -6.16
CA ILE A 156 -14.68 18.41 -7.31
C ILE A 156 -14.69 16.88 -7.18
N GLN A 157 -13.55 16.29 -6.79
CA GLN A 157 -13.46 14.84 -6.57
C GLN A 157 -14.34 14.37 -5.40
N PHE A 158 -14.44 15.11 -4.30
CA PHE A 158 -15.34 14.74 -3.21
C PHE A 158 -16.81 14.82 -3.59
N ARG A 159 -17.23 15.86 -4.32
CA ARG A 159 -18.60 15.95 -4.85
C ARG A 159 -18.90 14.78 -5.77
N TYR A 160 -17.97 14.46 -6.66
CA TYR A 160 -18.09 13.33 -7.57
C TYR A 160 -18.27 12.00 -6.83
N ILE A 161 -17.42 11.71 -5.83
CA ILE A 161 -17.54 10.50 -5.00
C ILE A 161 -18.90 10.48 -4.31
N ASN A 162 -19.33 11.60 -3.71
CA ASN A 162 -20.61 11.68 -3.02
C ASN A 162 -21.80 11.44 -3.95
N GLU A 163 -21.76 11.96 -5.18
CA GLU A 163 -22.79 11.70 -6.20
C GLU A 163 -22.83 10.23 -6.60
N GLN A 164 -21.67 9.59 -6.80
CA GLN A 164 -21.60 8.15 -7.09
C GLN A 164 -22.18 7.32 -5.95
N VAL A 165 -21.84 7.65 -4.71
CA VAL A 165 -22.38 6.99 -3.51
C VAL A 165 -23.90 7.12 -3.47
N LYS A 166 -24.44 8.33 -3.64
CA LYS A 166 -25.88 8.57 -3.65
C LYS A 166 -26.59 7.78 -4.75
N ARG A 167 -26.03 7.73 -5.95
CA ARG A 167 -26.60 6.98 -7.09
C ARG A 167 -26.67 5.48 -6.80
N HIS A 168 -25.61 4.89 -6.26
CA HIS A 168 -25.59 3.47 -5.92
C HIS A 168 -26.56 3.15 -4.79
N GLN A 169 -26.59 3.96 -3.73
CA GLN A 169 -27.53 3.80 -2.62
C GLN A 169 -28.99 3.92 -3.07
N ALA A 170 -29.31 4.90 -3.93
CA ALA A 170 -30.66 5.06 -4.48
C ALA A 170 -31.10 3.87 -5.35
N ALA A 171 -30.15 3.17 -5.97
CA ALA A 171 -30.39 1.97 -6.76
C ALA A 171 -30.34 0.66 -5.94
N GLY A 172 -30.22 0.75 -4.61
CA GLY A 172 -30.09 -0.42 -3.73
C GLY A 172 -28.81 -1.22 -3.93
N GLN A 173 -27.77 -0.59 -4.51
CA GLN A 173 -26.49 -1.24 -4.82
C GLN A 173 -25.48 -1.02 -3.67
N PRO A 174 -24.61 -2.02 -3.39
CA PRO A 174 -23.62 -1.93 -2.32
C PRO A 174 -22.60 -0.82 -2.57
N VAL A 175 -22.26 -0.13 -1.48
CA VAL A 175 -21.18 0.87 -1.45
C VAL A 175 -20.25 0.57 -0.29
N ILE A 176 -19.00 0.26 -0.60
CA ILE A 176 -17.98 -0.06 0.40
C ILE A 176 -16.85 0.97 0.41
N SER A 177 -16.37 1.24 1.62
CA SER A 177 -15.16 2.03 1.89
C SER A 177 -14.08 1.07 2.40
N ILE A 178 -12.94 1.06 1.72
CA ILE A 178 -11.86 0.09 2.00
C ILE A 178 -10.55 0.81 2.33
N ASP A 179 -9.77 0.20 3.22
CA ASP A 179 -8.40 0.62 3.51
C ASP A 179 -7.63 -0.45 4.30
N ALA A 180 -6.30 -0.36 4.31
CA ALA A 180 -5.43 -1.18 5.14
C ALA A 180 -5.09 -0.45 6.43
N LYS A 181 -5.44 -1.04 7.59
CA LYS A 181 -5.00 -0.52 8.88
C LYS A 181 -3.49 -0.72 9.02
N LYS A 182 -2.86 0.15 9.83
CA LYS A 182 -1.48 -0.05 10.30
C LYS A 182 -1.26 -1.51 10.71
N LYS A 183 -0.16 -2.10 10.24
CA LYS A 183 0.30 -3.43 10.64
C LYS A 183 0.54 -3.44 12.15
N GLU A 184 -0.09 -4.38 12.83
CA GLU A 184 0.04 -4.56 14.27
C GLU A 184 1.00 -5.70 14.56
N GLN A 185 1.94 -5.48 15.48
CA GLN A 185 2.89 -6.50 15.91
C GLN A 185 2.23 -7.40 16.95
N ILE A 186 2.43 -8.70 16.82
CA ILE A 186 1.94 -9.70 17.75
C ILE A 186 3.01 -9.97 18.80
N GLY A 187 2.60 -9.96 20.07
CA GLY A 187 3.46 -10.17 21.22
C GLY A 187 2.94 -9.49 22.48
N ARG A 188 3.66 -9.66 23.59
CA ARG A 188 3.42 -8.95 24.85
C ARG A 188 4.01 -7.53 24.81
N LEU A 189 3.64 -6.78 23.77
CA LEU A 189 4.17 -5.45 23.52
C LEU A 189 3.29 -4.37 24.18
N PRO A 190 3.87 -3.23 24.59
CA PRO A 190 3.12 -2.13 25.14
C PRO A 190 2.18 -1.53 24.08
N ASN A 191 0.88 -1.57 24.35
CA ASN A 191 -0.15 -0.93 23.53
C ASN A 191 -0.69 0.31 24.28
N PRO A 192 -0.68 1.53 23.70
CA PRO A 192 -1.16 2.72 24.38
C PRO A 192 -2.60 2.57 24.87
N GLY A 193 -2.85 2.96 26.12
CA GLY A 193 -4.15 2.90 26.77
C GLY A 193 -4.08 2.32 28.18
N ARG A 194 -5.22 2.30 28.87
CA ARG A 194 -5.37 1.68 30.20
C ARG A 194 -6.67 0.89 30.23
N GLN A 195 -6.66 -0.27 30.87
CA GLN A 195 -7.84 -1.09 31.10
C GLN A 195 -8.06 -1.31 32.59
N TRP A 196 -9.33 -1.45 32.96
CA TRP A 196 -9.69 -1.84 34.33
C TRP A 196 -9.32 -3.32 34.55
N ARG A 197 -8.56 -3.59 35.61
CA ARG A 197 -8.18 -4.93 36.06
C ARG A 197 -8.21 -5.02 37.59
N PRO A 198 -8.33 -6.22 38.16
CA PRO A 198 -8.18 -6.44 39.59
C PRO A 198 -6.89 -5.80 40.11
N ARG A 199 -6.99 -5.14 41.27
CA ARG A 199 -5.87 -4.44 41.90
C ARG A 199 -4.73 -5.44 42.17
N GLY A 200 -3.50 -5.05 41.81
CA GLY A 200 -2.30 -5.90 41.99
C GLY A 200 -2.02 -6.90 40.86
N HIS A 201 -2.85 -6.95 39.82
CA HIS A 201 -2.68 -7.86 38.68
C HIS A 201 -2.52 -7.11 37.34
N PRO A 202 -1.47 -6.28 37.16
CA PRO A 202 -1.16 -5.68 35.87
C PRO A 202 -0.81 -6.74 34.83
N VAL A 203 -1.04 -6.46 33.55
CA VAL A 203 -0.51 -7.31 32.48
C VAL A 203 0.96 -6.97 32.30
N GLU A 204 1.82 -7.96 32.51
CA GLU A 204 3.24 -7.85 32.22
C GLU A 204 3.44 -7.72 30.71
N VAL A 205 4.10 -6.64 30.32
CA VAL A 205 4.51 -6.34 28.95
C VAL A 205 6.03 -6.14 28.94
N GLU A 206 6.65 -6.39 27.80
CA GLU A 206 8.10 -6.30 27.66
C GLU A 206 8.56 -4.83 27.64
N ASP A 207 9.62 -4.52 28.39
CA ASP A 207 10.20 -3.18 28.48
C ASP A 207 11.01 -2.83 27.20
N HIS A 208 10.44 -1.93 26.41
CA HIS A 208 11.03 -1.21 25.27
C HIS A 208 11.36 -2.01 23.99
N SER A 209 10.86 -1.45 22.91
CA SER A 209 10.62 -1.99 21.57
C SER A 209 11.78 -1.77 20.58
N PHE A 210 13.03 -1.91 21.01
CA PHE A 210 14.18 -1.74 20.11
C PHE A 210 14.58 -3.02 19.33
N PHE A 211 14.12 -4.20 19.76
CA PHE A 211 14.58 -5.49 19.19
C PHE A 211 13.51 -6.28 18.40
N PHE A 212 12.35 -5.68 18.11
CA PHE A 212 11.19 -6.34 17.48
C PHE A 212 10.82 -5.80 16.09
N ILE A 213 11.64 -4.93 15.51
CA ILE A 213 11.41 -4.43 14.15
C ILE A 213 12.14 -5.37 13.20
N GLY A 214 11.48 -6.44 12.80
CA GLY A 214 12.03 -7.41 11.86
C GLY A 214 10.95 -8.08 11.02
N PRO A 215 11.28 -8.55 9.80
CA PRO A 215 10.35 -9.19 8.87
C PRO A 215 9.80 -10.57 9.33
N GLU A 216 10.10 -10.99 10.57
CA GLU A 216 9.66 -12.28 11.15
C GLU A 216 9.00 -12.12 12.54
N VAL A 217 8.66 -10.90 12.97
CA VAL A 217 7.69 -10.73 14.07
C VAL A 217 6.33 -11.03 13.46
N ASP A 218 5.58 -11.95 14.08
CA ASP A 218 4.21 -12.21 13.67
C ASP A 218 3.47 -10.88 13.64
N VAL A 219 3.01 -10.51 12.45
CA VAL A 219 2.21 -9.31 12.24
C VAL A 219 0.80 -9.72 11.92
N ALA A 220 -0.13 -8.92 12.40
CA ALA A 220 -1.48 -8.87 11.87
C ALA A 220 -1.56 -7.67 10.91
N ILE A 221 -2.08 -7.92 9.71
CA ILE A 221 -2.36 -6.88 8.71
C ILE A 221 -3.89 -6.79 8.58
N PRO A 222 -4.57 -5.90 9.32
CA PRO A 222 -6.00 -5.76 9.23
C PRO A 222 -6.35 -4.95 7.97
N PHE A 223 -7.01 -5.56 7.00
CA PHE A 223 -7.60 -4.88 5.86
C PHE A 223 -9.11 -4.80 6.06
N GLY A 224 -9.62 -3.57 6.12
CA GLY A 224 -11.01 -3.34 6.47
C GLY A 224 -11.88 -3.04 5.25
N ILE A 225 -13.15 -3.43 5.37
CA ILE A 225 -14.23 -3.16 4.44
C ILE A 225 -15.39 -2.64 5.27
N TYR A 226 -15.80 -1.41 5.00
CA TYR A 226 -16.94 -0.79 5.65
C TYR A 226 -18.07 -0.61 4.64
N ASP A 227 -19.15 -1.36 4.83
CA ASP A 227 -20.39 -1.20 4.08
C ASP A 227 -21.13 0.04 4.59
N ILE A 228 -21.18 1.05 3.74
CA ILE A 228 -21.76 2.36 4.07
C ILE A 228 -23.28 2.27 4.19
N ALA A 229 -23.93 1.35 3.47
CA ALA A 229 -25.38 1.21 3.48
C ALA A 229 -25.88 0.54 4.76
N ASN A 230 -25.20 -0.51 5.21
CA ASN A 230 -25.64 -1.33 6.34
C ASN A 230 -24.98 -0.98 7.69
N ASP A 231 -24.10 0.02 7.73
CA ASP A 231 -23.24 0.34 8.88
C ASP A 231 -22.55 -0.92 9.44
N SER A 232 -21.99 -1.74 8.54
CA SER A 232 -21.33 -3.00 8.88
C SER A 232 -19.86 -2.99 8.48
N GLY A 233 -19.03 -3.58 9.34
CA GLY A 233 -17.60 -3.71 9.14
C GLY A 233 -17.21 -5.17 8.95
N TRP A 234 -16.32 -5.42 8.00
CA TRP A 234 -15.68 -6.71 7.81
C TRP A 234 -14.17 -6.49 7.72
N VAL A 235 -13.37 -7.28 8.44
CA VAL A 235 -11.92 -7.09 8.50
C VAL A 235 -11.22 -8.41 8.22
N ASN A 236 -10.42 -8.42 7.15
CA ASN A 236 -9.50 -9.51 6.87
C ASN A 236 -8.21 -9.29 7.67
N VAL A 237 -7.81 -10.23 8.52
CA VAL A 237 -6.57 -10.15 9.28
C VAL A 237 -5.52 -11.01 8.60
N GLY A 238 -4.75 -10.41 7.70
CA GLY A 238 -3.71 -11.10 6.95
C GLY A 238 -2.45 -11.36 7.78
N THR A 239 -1.77 -12.47 7.48
CA THR A 239 -0.50 -12.85 8.12
C THR A 239 0.74 -12.65 7.24
N ASP A 240 0.57 -12.41 5.93
CA ASP A 240 1.67 -12.29 4.96
C ASP A 240 1.99 -10.82 4.58
N HIS A 241 1.79 -10.40 3.31
CA HIS A 241 2.07 -9.05 2.86
C HIS A 241 0.81 -8.29 2.44
N ASP A 242 0.80 -6.99 2.75
CA ASP A 242 -0.18 -6.04 2.24
C ASP A 242 0.09 -5.75 0.74
N THR A 243 -0.49 -6.57 -0.13
CA THR A 243 -0.38 -6.47 -1.60
C THR A 243 -1.73 -6.21 -2.24
N SER A 244 -1.75 -5.79 -3.51
CA SER A 244 -3.02 -5.64 -4.24
C SER A 244 -3.84 -6.93 -4.31
N VAL A 245 -3.18 -8.11 -4.32
CA VAL A 245 -3.85 -9.41 -4.26
C VAL A 245 -4.57 -9.59 -2.92
N PHE A 246 -3.89 -9.27 -1.81
CA PHE A 246 -4.49 -9.31 -0.49
C PHE A 246 -5.68 -8.35 -0.35
N ALA A 247 -5.55 -7.12 -0.87
CA ALA A 247 -6.62 -6.13 -0.81
C ALA A 247 -7.90 -6.58 -1.55
N VAL A 248 -7.76 -7.16 -2.75
CA VAL A 248 -8.92 -7.68 -3.50
C VAL A 248 -9.43 -8.99 -2.91
N GLU A 249 -8.57 -9.85 -2.38
CA GLU A 249 -8.99 -11.06 -1.67
C GLU A 249 -9.81 -10.73 -0.41
N SER A 250 -9.48 -9.65 0.30
CA SER A 250 -10.34 -9.12 1.36
C SER A 250 -11.73 -8.76 0.84
N VAL A 251 -11.83 -8.08 -0.32
CA VAL A 251 -13.12 -7.75 -0.94
C VAL A 251 -13.88 -9.01 -1.35
N ARG A 252 -13.18 -9.99 -1.92
CA ARG A 252 -13.72 -11.28 -2.33
C ARG A 252 -14.31 -12.04 -1.14
N ARG A 253 -13.59 -12.13 -0.02
CA ARG A 253 -14.06 -12.81 1.19
C ARG A 253 -15.24 -12.12 1.83
N TRP A 254 -15.22 -10.79 1.93
CA TRP A 254 -16.39 -10.03 2.37
C TRP A 254 -17.61 -10.33 1.49
N TRP A 255 -17.45 -10.28 0.15
CA TRP A 255 -18.54 -10.54 -0.78
C TRP A 255 -19.14 -11.94 -0.58
N ARG A 256 -18.29 -12.98 -0.55
CA ARG A 256 -18.72 -14.37 -0.37
C ARG A 256 -19.36 -14.66 0.99
N SER A 257 -18.87 -14.02 2.06
CA SER A 257 -19.32 -14.30 3.44
C SER A 257 -20.56 -13.50 3.83
N ARG A 258 -20.64 -12.24 3.41
CA ARG A 258 -21.70 -11.30 3.83
C ARG A 258 -22.26 -10.46 2.70
N GLY A 259 -21.43 -9.90 1.84
CA GLY A 259 -21.85 -8.91 0.84
C GLY A 259 -22.96 -9.40 -0.10
N CYS A 260 -22.87 -10.64 -0.61
CA CYS A 260 -23.88 -11.21 -1.49
C CYS A 260 -25.20 -11.54 -0.76
N LEU A 261 -25.15 -11.83 0.54
CA LEU A 261 -26.32 -12.10 1.38
C LEU A 261 -27.02 -10.80 1.78
N ASP A 262 -26.24 -9.78 2.12
CA ASP A 262 -26.73 -8.47 2.52
C ASP A 262 -27.25 -7.67 1.30
N HIS A 263 -26.79 -7.99 0.08
CA HIS A 263 -27.19 -7.35 -1.19
C HIS A 263 -27.50 -8.39 -2.31
N PRO A 264 -28.60 -9.17 -2.20
CA PRO A 264 -28.87 -10.30 -3.09
C PRO A 264 -29.21 -9.93 -4.55
N GLY A 265 -29.67 -8.69 -4.78
CA GLY A 265 -30.00 -8.17 -6.12
C GLY A 265 -28.93 -7.25 -6.72
N ALA A 266 -27.72 -7.24 -6.16
CA ALA A 266 -26.67 -6.34 -6.63
C ALA A 266 -26.11 -6.78 -7.98
N ASP A 267 -26.07 -5.84 -8.92
CA ASP A 267 -25.39 -5.96 -10.22
C ASP A 267 -24.17 -5.04 -10.30
N ARG A 268 -24.03 -4.12 -9.35
CA ARG A 268 -23.00 -3.09 -9.29
C ARG A 268 -22.44 -2.96 -7.88
N LEU A 269 -21.13 -2.71 -7.81
CA LEU A 269 -20.43 -2.43 -6.56
C LEU A 269 -19.63 -1.13 -6.68
N LEU A 270 -19.84 -0.20 -5.76
CA LEU A 270 -18.99 0.99 -5.64
C LEU A 270 -17.96 0.81 -4.52
N ILE A 271 -16.69 0.97 -4.86
CA ILE A 271 -15.56 0.95 -3.94
C ILE A 271 -14.97 2.35 -3.82
N THR A 272 -14.96 2.91 -2.61
CA THR A 272 -14.19 4.12 -2.29
C THR A 272 -12.91 3.74 -1.57
N ALA A 273 -11.77 4.20 -2.08
CA ALA A 273 -10.45 3.81 -1.58
C ALA A 273 -9.48 5.00 -1.55
N ASP A 274 -8.44 4.91 -0.74
CA ASP A 274 -7.36 5.89 -0.76
C ASP A 274 -6.41 5.67 -1.95
N CYS A 275 -5.55 6.65 -2.22
CA CYS A 275 -4.58 6.60 -3.32
C CYS A 275 -3.27 5.83 -2.98
N GLY A 276 -3.11 5.38 -1.73
CA GLY A 276 -1.89 4.78 -1.20
C GLY A 276 -1.92 3.25 -1.13
N GLY A 277 -0.90 2.64 -0.52
CA GLY A 277 -0.93 1.22 -0.12
C GLY A 277 -1.15 0.20 -1.24
N SER A 278 -1.73 -0.93 -0.87
CA SER A 278 -2.04 -2.07 -1.74
C SER A 278 -3.15 -1.82 -2.75
N ASN A 279 -4.05 -0.88 -2.46
CA ASN A 279 -5.20 -0.48 -3.29
C ASN A 279 -4.91 0.76 -4.16
N SER A 280 -3.64 1.14 -4.37
CA SER A 280 -3.30 2.32 -5.17
C SER A 280 -3.77 2.21 -6.62
N TYR A 281 -4.40 3.28 -7.14
CA TYR A 281 -4.82 3.41 -8.54
C TYR A 281 -3.68 3.25 -9.56
N ARG A 282 -2.43 3.45 -9.13
CA ARG A 282 -1.23 3.32 -9.97
C ARG A 282 -0.83 1.86 -10.20
N TYR A 283 -1.26 0.95 -9.34
CA TYR A 283 -0.90 -0.44 -9.42
C TYR A 283 -1.76 -1.16 -10.45
N ARG A 284 -1.09 -1.67 -11.49
CA ARG A 284 -1.75 -2.49 -12.52
C ARG A 284 -2.30 -3.79 -11.95
N LEU A 285 -1.61 -4.35 -10.95
CA LEU A 285 -2.03 -5.56 -10.24
C LEU A 285 -3.39 -5.36 -9.57
N TRP A 286 -3.60 -4.24 -8.86
CA TRP A 286 -4.90 -3.88 -8.28
C TRP A 286 -6.04 -3.93 -9.30
N LYS A 287 -5.85 -3.30 -10.47
CA LYS A 287 -6.84 -3.30 -11.54
C LYS A 287 -7.09 -4.69 -12.13
N ALA A 288 -6.03 -5.49 -12.29
CA ALA A 288 -6.13 -6.87 -12.78
C ALA A 288 -6.90 -7.79 -11.81
N GLU A 289 -6.61 -7.70 -10.51
CA GLU A 289 -7.34 -8.47 -9.50
C GLU A 289 -8.82 -8.06 -9.43
N LEU A 290 -9.12 -6.76 -9.51
CA LEU A 290 -10.51 -6.30 -9.50
C LEU A 290 -11.27 -6.76 -10.75
N ALA A 291 -10.62 -6.84 -11.90
CA ALA A 291 -11.22 -7.43 -13.10
C ALA A 291 -11.51 -8.92 -12.92
N ALA A 292 -10.63 -9.65 -12.22
CA ALA A 292 -10.86 -11.06 -11.90
C ALA A 292 -12.06 -11.21 -10.97
N PHE A 293 -12.11 -10.39 -9.92
CA PHE A 293 -13.22 -10.34 -8.98
C PHE A 293 -14.55 -9.94 -9.66
N ALA A 294 -14.55 -8.95 -10.54
CA ALA A 294 -15.75 -8.56 -11.30
C ALA A 294 -16.26 -9.72 -12.16
N THR A 295 -15.36 -10.39 -12.89
CA THR A 295 -15.70 -11.55 -13.74
C THR A 295 -16.24 -12.72 -12.92
N GLU A 296 -15.62 -13.02 -11.77
CA GLU A 296 -16.04 -14.09 -10.86
C GLU A 296 -17.43 -13.83 -10.27
N THR A 297 -17.73 -12.59 -9.89
CA THR A 297 -18.96 -12.24 -9.18
C THR A 297 -20.10 -11.80 -10.09
N GLY A 298 -19.80 -11.48 -11.36
CA GLY A 298 -20.75 -10.84 -12.27
C GLY A 298 -21.07 -9.39 -11.92
N LEU A 299 -20.39 -8.79 -10.94
CA LEU A 299 -20.60 -7.41 -10.53
C LEU A 299 -19.86 -6.43 -11.44
N THR A 300 -20.54 -5.36 -11.83
CA THR A 300 -19.89 -4.18 -12.40
C THR A 300 -19.24 -3.37 -11.28
N VAL A 301 -17.91 -3.36 -11.22
CA VAL A 301 -17.16 -2.75 -10.12
C VAL A 301 -16.71 -1.35 -10.51
N THR A 302 -17.21 -0.35 -9.79
CA THR A 302 -16.77 1.04 -9.92
C THR A 302 -15.84 1.39 -8.76
N VAL A 303 -14.66 1.93 -9.06
CA VAL A 303 -13.71 2.39 -8.04
C VAL A 303 -13.56 3.90 -8.15
N CYS A 304 -13.65 4.59 -7.00
CA CYS A 304 -13.35 6.01 -6.90
C CYS A 304 -12.30 6.26 -5.83
N HIS A 305 -11.15 6.81 -6.22
CA HIS A 305 -10.07 7.10 -5.28
C HIS A 305 -10.17 8.51 -4.67
N PHE A 306 -9.95 8.61 -3.36
CA PHE A 306 -9.78 9.90 -2.68
C PHE A 306 -8.45 10.55 -3.07
N PRO A 307 -8.37 11.90 -3.18
CA PRO A 307 -7.11 12.57 -3.52
C PRO A 307 -5.94 12.22 -2.58
N PRO A 308 -4.68 12.28 -3.05
CA PRO A 308 -3.52 12.06 -2.17
C PRO A 308 -3.53 12.98 -0.95
N GLY A 309 -3.14 12.47 0.22
CA GLY A 309 -3.19 13.25 1.48
C GLY A 309 -4.61 13.53 1.96
N THR A 310 -5.56 12.65 1.66
CA THR A 310 -6.94 12.80 2.13
C THR A 310 -7.52 11.54 2.77
N SER A 311 -6.67 10.61 3.24
CA SER A 311 -7.11 9.35 3.83
C SER A 311 -8.05 9.53 5.03
N LYS A 312 -7.89 10.62 5.80
CA LYS A 312 -8.84 11.00 6.87
C LYS A 312 -10.29 11.20 6.39
N TRP A 313 -10.55 11.38 5.10
CA TRP A 313 -11.90 11.54 4.56
C TRP A 313 -12.53 10.22 4.12
N ASN A 314 -11.74 9.14 4.09
CA ASN A 314 -12.22 7.80 3.85
C ASN A 314 -13.08 7.36 5.05
N LYS A 315 -14.34 6.93 4.79
CA LYS A 315 -15.30 6.68 5.88
C LYS A 315 -14.83 5.59 6.84
N ILE A 316 -14.14 4.58 6.33
CA ILE A 316 -13.59 3.47 7.10
C ILE A 316 -12.68 3.93 8.25
N GLU A 317 -11.89 4.99 8.07
CA GLU A 317 -10.96 5.48 9.10
C GLU A 317 -11.72 5.91 10.37
N HIS A 318 -12.79 6.66 10.19
CA HIS A 318 -13.59 7.19 11.30
C HIS A 318 -14.69 6.24 11.76
N ARG A 319 -15.27 5.43 10.86
CA ARG A 319 -16.42 4.57 11.16
C ARG A 319 -16.04 3.14 11.54
N LEU A 320 -14.87 2.65 11.18
CA LEU A 320 -14.42 1.30 11.51
C LEU A 320 -13.13 1.32 12.32
N PHE A 321 -12.06 1.88 11.78
CA PHE A 321 -10.73 1.80 12.38
C PHE A 321 -10.59 2.58 13.68
N SER A 322 -11.27 3.72 13.82
CA SER A 322 -11.29 4.48 15.08
C SER A 322 -11.86 3.65 16.23
N HIS A 323 -12.95 2.91 15.98
CA HIS A 323 -13.64 2.07 16.96
C HIS A 323 -12.82 0.82 17.30
N ILE A 324 -12.21 0.18 16.30
CA ILE A 324 -11.28 -0.93 16.53
C ILE A 324 -10.11 -0.48 17.41
N THR A 325 -9.49 0.66 17.08
CA THR A 325 -8.41 1.22 17.90
C THR A 325 -8.88 1.52 19.32
N MET A 326 -10.09 2.02 19.51
CA MET A 326 -10.64 2.25 20.85
C MET A 326 -10.84 0.95 21.64
N ASN A 327 -11.30 -0.12 20.98
CA ASN A 327 -11.70 -1.36 21.64
C ASN A 327 -10.52 -2.13 22.27
N TRP A 328 -9.35 -2.13 21.63
CA TRP A 328 -8.20 -2.89 22.12
C TRP A 328 -7.10 -2.06 22.79
N ARG A 329 -7.34 -0.78 23.08
CA ARG A 329 -6.41 0.11 23.79
C ARG A 329 -5.97 -0.51 25.12
N GLY A 330 -4.67 -0.50 25.40
CA GLY A 330 -4.11 -1.05 26.63
C GLY A 330 -4.13 -2.59 26.73
N ARG A 331 -4.51 -3.32 25.66
CA ARG A 331 -4.40 -4.78 25.59
C ARG A 331 -3.18 -5.16 24.74
N PRO A 332 -2.27 -6.01 25.23
CA PRO A 332 -1.25 -6.60 24.36
C PRO A 332 -1.91 -7.57 23.38
N LEU A 333 -1.51 -7.49 22.11
CA LEU A 333 -2.01 -8.34 21.03
C LEU A 333 -1.15 -9.60 20.98
N THR A 334 -1.40 -10.55 21.88
CA THR A 334 -0.50 -11.71 22.10
C THR A 334 -0.57 -12.79 21.03
N SER A 335 -1.65 -12.85 20.24
CA SER A 335 -1.83 -13.80 19.14
C SER A 335 -2.76 -13.24 18.06
N HIS A 336 -2.77 -13.84 16.87
CA HIS A 336 -3.72 -13.51 15.80
C HIS A 336 -5.18 -13.68 16.26
N GLU A 337 -5.46 -14.69 17.07
CA GLU A 337 -6.79 -14.91 17.64
C GLU A 337 -7.21 -13.74 18.56
N VAL A 338 -6.30 -13.23 19.39
CA VAL A 338 -6.58 -12.04 20.24
C VAL A 338 -6.86 -10.81 19.37
N VAL A 339 -6.15 -10.65 18.25
CA VAL A 339 -6.41 -9.58 17.27
C VAL A 339 -7.81 -9.73 16.68
N VAL A 340 -8.13 -10.89 16.11
CA VAL A 340 -9.43 -11.19 15.48
C VAL A 340 -10.57 -10.98 16.48
N ASN A 341 -10.49 -11.58 17.67
CA ASN A 341 -11.53 -11.47 18.69
C ASN A 341 -11.70 -10.03 19.18
N SER A 342 -10.61 -9.26 19.29
CA SER A 342 -10.69 -7.85 19.70
C SER A 342 -11.31 -6.96 18.62
N ILE A 343 -11.05 -7.25 17.34
CA ILE A 343 -11.70 -6.54 16.22
C ILE A 343 -13.18 -6.91 16.17
N ALA A 344 -13.50 -8.21 16.19
CA ALA A 344 -14.85 -8.74 16.13
C ALA A 344 -15.73 -8.29 17.31
N ALA A 345 -15.15 -8.00 18.47
CA ALA A 345 -15.86 -7.45 19.63
C ALA A 345 -16.26 -5.97 19.47
N THR A 346 -15.81 -5.28 18.43
CA THR A 346 -16.09 -3.85 18.24
C THR A 346 -17.57 -3.62 17.95
N ARG A 347 -18.26 -2.88 18.82
CA ARG A 347 -19.66 -2.48 18.67
C ARG A 347 -19.84 -1.01 19.03
N THR A 348 -20.79 -0.33 18.39
CA THR A 348 -21.16 1.05 18.73
C THR A 348 -22.63 1.15 19.12
N ARG A 349 -22.99 2.23 19.83
CA ARG A 349 -24.38 2.53 20.17
C ARG A 349 -25.23 2.82 18.92
N THR A 350 -24.60 3.17 17.80
CA THR A 350 -25.28 3.47 16.53
C THR A 350 -25.61 2.22 15.73
N GLY A 351 -25.12 1.04 16.12
CA GLY A 351 -25.45 -0.23 15.48
C GLY A 351 -24.29 -0.93 14.76
N LEU A 352 -23.10 -0.31 14.68
CA LEU A 352 -21.94 -0.90 13.98
C LEU A 352 -21.65 -2.31 14.50
N ARG A 353 -21.63 -3.26 13.56
CA ARG A 353 -21.19 -4.63 13.80
C ARG A 353 -19.94 -4.90 12.97
N VAL A 354 -18.92 -5.43 13.62
CA VAL A 354 -17.65 -5.77 12.98
C VAL A 354 -17.48 -7.28 13.03
N HIS A 355 -17.26 -7.87 11.85
CA HIS A 355 -16.79 -9.24 11.69
C HIS A 355 -15.30 -9.23 11.34
N ALA A 356 -14.55 -10.20 11.85
CA ALA A 356 -13.13 -10.33 11.54
C ALA A 356 -12.77 -11.79 11.33
N GLU A 357 -11.93 -12.06 10.34
CA GLU A 357 -11.46 -13.41 10.02
C GLU A 357 -9.94 -13.40 9.84
N LEU A 358 -9.30 -14.50 10.23
CA LEU A 358 -7.87 -14.70 10.00
C LEU A 358 -7.64 -15.19 8.58
N ASP A 359 -6.64 -14.62 7.92
CA ASP A 359 -6.21 -15.02 6.59
C ASP A 359 -4.75 -15.47 6.57
N THR A 360 -4.60 -16.78 6.41
CA THR A 360 -3.33 -17.50 6.29
C THR A 360 -2.91 -17.70 4.83
N GLY A 361 -3.59 -17.04 3.89
CA GLY A 361 -3.25 -17.00 2.47
C GLY A 361 -1.85 -16.43 2.23
N THR A 362 -1.28 -16.78 1.07
CA THR A 362 0.07 -16.34 0.68
C THR A 362 -0.04 -15.23 -0.38
N TYR A 363 0.58 -14.08 -0.12
CA TYR A 363 0.49 -12.88 -0.95
C TYR A 363 1.88 -12.34 -1.33
N PRO A 364 2.61 -13.06 -2.19
CA PRO A 364 4.01 -12.77 -2.44
C PRO A 364 4.20 -11.40 -3.11
N THR A 365 5.24 -10.68 -2.70
CA THR A 365 5.60 -9.42 -3.33
C THR A 365 6.32 -9.64 -4.66
N GLY A 366 6.19 -8.67 -5.56
CA GLY A 366 6.96 -8.62 -6.79
C GLY A 366 6.28 -9.16 -8.05
N ILE A 367 5.00 -9.51 -7.95
CA ILE A 367 4.13 -9.77 -9.12
C ILE A 367 4.04 -8.50 -9.96
N SER A 368 4.14 -8.66 -11.28
CA SER A 368 4.02 -7.57 -12.25
C SER A 368 2.94 -7.90 -13.28
N ILE A 369 2.29 -6.84 -13.78
CA ILE A 369 1.31 -6.94 -14.86
C ILE A 369 1.83 -6.17 -16.07
N SER A 370 1.82 -6.83 -17.24
CA SER A 370 2.21 -6.23 -18.51
C SER A 370 1.25 -5.11 -18.90
N ARG A 371 1.73 -4.17 -19.74
CA ARG A 371 0.87 -3.08 -20.22
C ARG A 371 -0.21 -3.58 -21.17
N ASP A 372 0.11 -4.58 -21.97
CA ASP A 372 -0.80 -5.10 -23.00
C ASP A 372 -1.93 -5.91 -22.36
N TYR A 373 -1.64 -6.70 -21.32
CA TYR A 373 -2.67 -7.35 -20.52
C TYR A 373 -3.57 -6.33 -19.82
N LEU A 374 -3.01 -5.26 -19.22
CA LEU A 374 -3.84 -4.22 -18.60
C LEU A 374 -4.79 -3.57 -19.62
N LYS A 375 -4.34 -3.34 -20.86
CA LYS A 375 -5.16 -2.76 -21.93
C LYS A 375 -6.26 -3.71 -22.42
N SER A 376 -6.06 -5.03 -22.31
CA SER A 376 -7.07 -6.02 -22.70
C SER A 376 -8.17 -6.20 -21.64
N LEU A 377 -7.99 -5.66 -20.43
CA LEU A 377 -9.01 -5.72 -19.38
C LEU A 377 -10.17 -4.76 -19.66
N PRO A 378 -11.40 -5.10 -19.25
CA PRO A 378 -12.62 -4.32 -19.52
C PRO A 378 -12.76 -3.10 -18.59
N ILE A 379 -11.74 -2.23 -18.57
CA ILE A 379 -11.67 -1.06 -17.69
C ILE A 379 -12.03 0.20 -18.47
N THR A 380 -13.12 0.86 -18.06
CA THR A 380 -13.56 2.13 -18.63
C THR A 380 -13.22 3.27 -17.66
N PRO A 381 -12.30 4.18 -18.00
CA PRO A 381 -12.03 5.37 -17.20
C PRO A 381 -13.21 6.34 -17.26
N HIS A 382 -13.50 7.04 -16.17
CA HIS A 382 -14.53 8.09 -16.14
C HIS A 382 -13.99 9.42 -16.68
N ASP A 383 -14.89 10.27 -17.18
CA ASP A 383 -14.54 11.62 -17.65
C ASP A 383 -13.89 12.46 -16.52
N GLN A 384 -14.49 12.39 -15.34
CA GLN A 384 -13.94 13.02 -14.15
C GLN A 384 -12.77 12.18 -13.62
N ARG A 385 -11.54 12.63 -13.86
CA ARG A 385 -10.29 12.02 -13.32
C ARG A 385 -10.25 10.51 -13.57
N GLY A 386 -10.31 10.08 -14.84
CA GLY A 386 -10.33 8.67 -15.25
C GLY A 386 -9.17 7.78 -14.77
N THR A 387 -8.08 8.38 -14.26
CA THR A 387 -7.01 7.65 -13.57
C THR A 387 -7.40 7.22 -12.15
N TRP A 388 -8.25 7.98 -11.48
CA TRP A 388 -8.76 7.75 -10.12
C TRP A 388 -10.16 7.13 -10.10
N ASN A 389 -10.95 7.37 -11.14
CA ASN A 389 -12.33 6.90 -11.22
C ASN A 389 -12.48 6.03 -12.46
N TYR A 390 -12.86 4.77 -12.28
CA TYR A 390 -13.01 3.81 -13.38
C TYR A 390 -14.02 2.73 -13.01
N THR A 391 -14.68 2.20 -14.04
CA THR A 391 -15.58 1.05 -13.93
C THR A 391 -14.99 -0.14 -14.66
N ILE A 392 -15.13 -1.32 -14.06
CA ILE A 392 -14.73 -2.59 -14.62
C ILE A 392 -16.00 -3.39 -14.90
N ASP A 393 -16.21 -3.73 -16.16
CA ASP A 393 -17.41 -4.42 -16.63
C ASP A 393 -17.13 -5.93 -16.80
N PRO A 394 -17.85 -6.82 -16.09
CA PRO A 394 -17.63 -8.25 -16.18
C PRO A 394 -18.01 -8.83 -17.56
N SER A 395 -18.98 -8.21 -18.25
CA SER A 395 -19.53 -8.70 -19.52
C SER A 395 -18.66 -8.37 -20.73
N ARG A 396 -17.77 -7.38 -20.60
CA ARG A 396 -16.88 -6.92 -21.67
C ARG A 396 -15.50 -7.59 -21.67
N SER A 397 -15.25 -8.54 -20.76
CA SER A 397 -13.96 -9.22 -20.73
C SER A 397 -13.77 -10.11 -21.95
N ARG A 398 -13.13 -9.58 -23.00
CA ARG A 398 -12.64 -10.37 -24.15
C ARG A 398 -11.39 -11.19 -23.80
N ALA A 399 -10.77 -10.91 -22.65
CA ALA A 399 -9.56 -11.58 -22.19
C ALA A 399 -9.88 -12.58 -21.08
N HIS A 400 -9.19 -13.73 -21.11
CA HIS A 400 -9.18 -14.67 -20.00
C HIS A 400 -8.57 -13.96 -18.78
N VAL A 401 -9.38 -13.70 -17.76
CA VAL A 401 -8.89 -13.02 -16.57
C VAL A 401 -8.14 -14.04 -15.71
N VAL A 402 -6.83 -13.87 -15.61
CA VAL A 402 -5.96 -14.84 -14.95
C VAL A 402 -6.02 -14.70 -13.43
N SER A 403 -6.41 -15.78 -12.74
CA SER A 403 -6.46 -15.82 -11.28
C SER A 403 -5.07 -15.81 -10.64
N ALA A 404 -5.00 -15.64 -9.31
CA ALA A 404 -3.73 -15.72 -8.59
C ALA A 404 -3.10 -17.12 -8.67
N ASP A 405 -3.93 -18.17 -8.63
CA ASP A 405 -3.50 -19.56 -8.71
C ASP A 405 -3.00 -19.90 -10.12
N GLU A 406 -3.73 -19.50 -11.16
CA GLU A 406 -3.32 -19.67 -12.56
C GLU A 406 -2.00 -18.96 -12.87
N ARG A 407 -1.75 -17.77 -12.29
CA ARG A 407 -0.43 -17.10 -12.40
C ARG A 407 0.67 -17.87 -11.71
N THR A 408 0.38 -18.53 -10.60
CA THR A 408 1.35 -19.35 -9.86
C THR A 408 1.68 -20.62 -10.65
N GLU A 409 0.67 -21.26 -11.21
CA GLU A 409 0.81 -22.45 -12.05
C GLU A 409 1.55 -22.11 -13.36
N SER A 410 1.15 -21.04 -14.06
CA SER A 410 1.81 -20.56 -15.27
C SER A 410 3.29 -20.24 -15.04
N ARG A 411 3.63 -19.57 -13.94
CA ARG A 411 5.03 -19.31 -13.56
C ARG A 411 5.79 -20.60 -13.29
N THR A 412 5.16 -21.55 -12.61
CA THR A 412 5.77 -22.85 -12.31
C THR A 412 6.06 -23.63 -13.60
N ARG A 413 5.08 -23.68 -14.52
CA ARG A 413 5.25 -24.29 -15.85
C ARG A 413 6.38 -23.61 -16.64
N THR A 414 6.44 -22.28 -16.61
CA THR A 414 7.50 -21.52 -17.29
C THR A 414 8.87 -21.79 -16.67
N LEU A 415 8.98 -21.88 -15.35
CA LEU A 415 10.24 -22.24 -14.69
C LEU A 415 10.68 -23.66 -15.04
N THR A 416 9.74 -24.60 -15.16
CA THR A 416 10.03 -25.97 -15.63
C THR A 416 10.56 -25.97 -17.06
N LEU A 417 9.91 -25.23 -17.97
CA LEU A 417 10.36 -25.08 -19.35
C LEU A 417 11.76 -24.45 -19.42
N LEU A 418 12.01 -23.42 -18.61
CA LEU A 418 13.30 -22.74 -18.56
C LEU A 418 14.43 -23.59 -17.95
N ALA A 419 14.09 -24.63 -17.19
CA ALA A 419 15.04 -25.58 -16.62
C ALA A 419 15.55 -26.63 -17.63
N ASP A 420 15.13 -26.53 -18.90
CA ASP A 420 15.57 -27.42 -19.97
C ASP A 420 17.11 -27.39 -20.15
N PRO A 421 17.77 -28.55 -20.32
CA PRO A 421 19.20 -28.62 -20.60
C PRO A 421 19.67 -27.79 -21.80
N LYS A 422 18.84 -27.65 -22.84
CA LYS A 422 19.12 -26.78 -24.00
C LYS A 422 19.33 -25.34 -23.56
N ALA A 423 18.48 -24.85 -22.64
CA ALA A 423 18.57 -23.49 -22.12
C ALA A 423 19.72 -23.32 -21.13
N THR A 424 19.83 -24.25 -20.17
CA THR A 424 20.72 -24.13 -19.01
C THR A 424 22.16 -24.56 -19.32
N GLY A 425 22.37 -25.41 -20.33
CA GLY A 425 23.67 -25.98 -20.68
C GLY A 425 24.15 -27.10 -19.75
N ILE A 426 23.32 -27.49 -18.77
CA ILE A 426 23.61 -28.56 -17.80
C ILE A 426 22.38 -29.48 -17.70
N THR A 427 22.59 -30.73 -17.30
CA THR A 427 21.49 -31.68 -17.13
C THR A 427 20.60 -31.28 -15.96
N SER A 428 19.35 -31.77 -15.94
CA SER A 428 18.44 -31.55 -14.82
C SER A 428 18.95 -32.17 -13.51
N GLY A 429 19.82 -33.19 -13.59
CA GLY A 429 20.54 -33.74 -12.44
C GLY A 429 21.54 -32.75 -11.86
N GLU A 430 22.44 -32.24 -12.70
CA GLU A 430 23.46 -31.25 -12.31
C GLU A 430 22.84 -29.95 -11.81
N LEU A 431 21.74 -29.48 -12.43
CA LEU A 431 21.03 -28.29 -11.97
C LEU A 431 20.45 -28.49 -10.56
N ARG A 432 19.89 -29.68 -10.26
CA ARG A 432 19.38 -30.01 -8.92
C ARG A 432 20.50 -30.08 -7.90
N GLU A 433 21.63 -30.69 -8.26
CA GLU A 433 22.82 -30.75 -7.39
C GLU A 433 23.38 -29.36 -7.12
N LEU A 434 23.46 -28.50 -8.14
CA LEU A 434 23.88 -27.11 -8.02
C LEU A 434 22.95 -26.33 -7.07
N CYS A 435 21.63 -26.50 -7.22
CA CYS A 435 20.64 -25.90 -6.32
C CYS A 435 20.83 -26.39 -4.88
N ALA A 436 21.03 -27.69 -4.66
CA ALA A 436 21.25 -28.27 -3.34
C ALA A 436 22.55 -27.75 -2.71
N ARG A 437 23.62 -27.63 -3.49
CA ARG A 437 24.93 -27.12 -3.05
C ARG A 437 24.87 -25.64 -2.63
N LEU A 438 24.12 -24.82 -3.34
CA LEU A 438 23.99 -23.38 -3.05
C LEU A 438 22.90 -23.05 -2.01
N ALA A 439 21.98 -23.97 -1.72
CA ALA A 439 20.87 -23.73 -0.80
C ALA A 439 21.32 -23.29 0.61
N PRO A 440 22.34 -23.90 1.26
CA PRO A 440 22.81 -23.45 2.57
C PRO A 440 23.35 -22.02 2.55
N ALA A 441 24.14 -21.65 1.53
CA ALA A 441 24.71 -20.31 1.40
C ALA A 441 23.63 -19.26 1.08
N GLN A 442 22.64 -19.59 0.25
CA GLN A 442 21.47 -18.73 0.02
C GLN A 442 20.67 -18.51 1.32
N ALA A 443 20.51 -19.55 2.13
CA ALA A 443 19.86 -19.44 3.44
C ALA A 443 20.67 -18.56 4.40
N ALA A 444 22.00 -18.74 4.44
CA ALA A 444 22.90 -17.92 5.25
C ALA A 444 22.88 -16.44 4.85
N LEU A 445 22.96 -16.11 3.55
CA LEU A 445 22.84 -14.74 3.06
C LEU A 445 21.48 -14.12 3.39
N ALA A 446 20.40 -14.90 3.28
CA ALA A 446 19.07 -14.45 3.66
C ALA A 446 19.00 -14.14 5.17
N GLU A 447 19.59 -15.00 6.01
CA GLU A 447 19.61 -14.82 7.47
C GLU A 447 20.52 -13.67 7.90
N GLN A 448 21.69 -13.50 7.28
CA GLN A 448 22.60 -12.38 7.54
C GLN A 448 21.94 -11.04 7.18
N ARG A 449 21.26 -10.96 6.03
CA ARG A 449 20.49 -9.77 5.68
C ARG A 449 19.41 -9.48 6.72
N LYS A 450 18.68 -10.51 7.14
CA LYS A 450 17.66 -10.35 8.20
C LYS A 450 18.31 -9.94 9.53
N PHE A 451 19.47 -10.46 9.87
CA PHE A 451 20.23 -10.07 11.06
C PHE A 451 20.55 -8.57 11.04
N LEU A 452 21.03 -8.06 9.90
CA LEU A 452 21.30 -6.63 9.72
C LEU A 452 20.03 -5.79 9.77
N GLU A 453 18.95 -6.22 9.13
CA GLU A 453 17.65 -5.54 9.17
C GLU A 453 17.05 -5.53 10.60
N ARG A 454 17.35 -6.54 11.42
CA ARG A 454 16.93 -6.67 12.83
C ARG A 454 17.85 -5.96 13.82
N GLY A 455 19.09 -5.68 13.44
CA GLY A 455 20.13 -5.18 14.36
C GLY A 455 20.62 -6.22 15.38
N GLY A 456 20.46 -7.52 15.14
CA GLY A 456 20.89 -8.55 16.10
C GLY A 456 20.42 -9.99 15.84
N PRO A 457 20.79 -10.95 16.73
CA PRO A 457 20.48 -12.36 16.59
C PRO A 457 18.99 -12.66 16.82
N ARG A 458 18.53 -13.72 16.17
CA ARG A 458 17.14 -14.21 16.20
C ARG A 458 16.76 -14.72 17.59
N ARG A 459 15.59 -14.31 18.11
CA ARG A 459 15.07 -14.73 19.44
C ARG A 459 13.79 -15.58 19.40
N GLN A 460 13.06 -15.64 18.27
CA GLN A 460 11.84 -16.45 18.13
C GLN A 460 11.91 -17.42 16.94
N GLN A 461 11.12 -18.49 16.99
CA GLN A 461 10.96 -19.46 15.89
C GLN A 461 10.39 -18.79 14.63
N ARG A 462 10.56 -19.45 13.48
CA ARG A 462 10.21 -18.90 12.17
C ARG A 462 8.70 -18.90 12.00
N GLY A 463 8.10 -17.71 11.95
CA GLY A 463 6.71 -17.59 11.53
C GLY A 463 6.52 -18.09 10.10
N ASN A 464 5.32 -18.59 9.78
CA ASN A 464 4.99 -19.21 8.48
C ASN A 464 4.69 -18.19 7.36
N HIS A 465 5.03 -16.92 7.57
CA HIS A 465 4.76 -15.80 6.68
C HIS A 465 5.99 -15.43 5.82
N GLY A 466 5.77 -14.70 4.73
CA GLY A 466 6.84 -14.11 3.93
C GLY A 466 7.38 -15.00 2.81
N ARG A 467 6.57 -15.88 2.21
CA ARG A 467 7.06 -16.77 1.14
C ARG A 467 7.51 -15.92 -0.07
N PRO A 468 8.78 -16.02 -0.49
CA PRO A 468 9.24 -15.26 -1.64
C PRO A 468 8.56 -15.77 -2.91
N LEU A 469 8.28 -14.87 -3.84
CA LEU A 469 7.72 -15.21 -5.16
C LEU A 469 8.56 -16.25 -5.92
N LEU A 470 9.87 -16.26 -5.67
CA LEU A 470 10.85 -17.17 -6.29
C LEU A 470 11.53 -18.00 -5.20
N ARG A 471 11.50 -19.33 -5.35
CA ARG A 471 12.17 -20.28 -4.46
C ARG A 471 13.71 -20.18 -4.63
N PRO A 472 14.49 -20.68 -3.66
CA PRO A 472 15.95 -20.74 -3.78
C PRO A 472 16.44 -21.36 -5.10
N ALA A 473 15.85 -22.48 -5.51
CA ALA A 473 16.16 -23.14 -6.79
C ALA A 473 15.84 -22.26 -8.01
N ASP A 474 14.69 -21.58 -8.01
CA ASP A 474 14.29 -20.68 -9.11
C ASP A 474 15.30 -19.53 -9.27
N LYS A 475 15.87 -19.04 -8.15
CA LYS A 475 16.91 -18.00 -8.16
C LYS A 475 18.21 -18.48 -8.80
N VAL A 476 18.59 -19.74 -8.55
CA VAL A 476 19.75 -20.38 -9.21
C VAL A 476 19.47 -20.49 -10.71
N LEU A 477 18.34 -21.05 -11.11
CA LEU A 477 17.96 -21.19 -12.52
C LEU A 477 17.99 -19.86 -13.28
N ILE A 478 17.34 -18.82 -12.74
CA ILE A 478 17.33 -17.47 -13.34
C ILE A 478 18.75 -16.92 -13.50
N THR A 479 19.63 -17.21 -12.54
CA THR A 479 21.02 -16.76 -12.57
C THR A 479 21.85 -17.55 -13.57
N VAL A 480 21.62 -18.87 -13.69
CA VAL A 480 22.23 -19.73 -14.73
C VAL A 480 21.88 -19.18 -16.11
N LEU A 481 20.60 -18.97 -16.41
CA LEU A 481 20.16 -18.44 -17.72
C LEU A 481 20.72 -17.06 -18.02
N TYR A 482 20.80 -16.20 -16.99
CA TYR A 482 21.41 -14.89 -17.11
C TYR A 482 22.91 -15.03 -17.42
N LEU A 483 23.67 -15.79 -16.63
CA LEU A 483 25.12 -15.97 -16.77
C LEU A 483 25.51 -16.66 -18.07
N ARG A 484 24.71 -17.62 -18.54
CA ARG A 484 24.90 -18.32 -19.80
C ARG A 484 24.67 -17.41 -21.02
N GLY A 485 23.95 -16.30 -20.84
CA GLY A 485 23.68 -15.32 -21.90
C GLY A 485 22.45 -15.60 -22.75
N VAL A 486 21.53 -16.48 -22.32
CA VAL A 486 20.37 -16.94 -23.11
C VAL A 486 19.42 -15.81 -23.48
N CYS A 487 19.08 -14.96 -22.51
CA CYS A 487 18.14 -13.86 -22.72
C CYS A 487 18.35 -12.73 -21.70
N PRO A 488 18.06 -11.46 -22.04
CA PRO A 488 18.23 -10.35 -21.12
C PRO A 488 17.20 -10.39 -19.99
N GLN A 489 17.47 -9.71 -18.86
CA GLN A 489 16.55 -9.69 -17.70
C GLN A 489 15.12 -9.30 -18.05
N LYS A 490 14.91 -8.42 -19.05
CA LYS A 490 13.57 -8.03 -19.49
C LYS A 490 12.73 -9.23 -19.97
N VAL A 491 13.35 -10.24 -20.57
CA VAL A 491 12.67 -11.45 -21.05
C VAL A 491 12.29 -12.33 -19.88
N LEU A 492 13.16 -12.47 -18.88
CA LEU A 492 12.86 -13.21 -17.64
C LEU A 492 11.75 -12.53 -16.81
N VAL A 493 11.72 -11.19 -16.77
CA VAL A 493 10.66 -10.40 -16.15
C VAL A 493 9.31 -10.70 -16.81
N GLU A 494 9.28 -10.70 -18.14
CA GLU A 494 8.09 -10.96 -18.95
C GLU A 494 7.62 -12.42 -18.83
N LEU A 495 8.53 -13.40 -18.91
CA LEU A 495 8.21 -14.81 -18.81
C LEU A 495 7.65 -15.21 -17.44
N LEU A 496 8.14 -14.59 -16.36
CA LEU A 496 7.80 -14.99 -15.00
C LEU A 496 6.73 -14.10 -14.35
N ASP A 497 6.20 -13.11 -15.08
CA ASP A 497 5.28 -12.08 -14.58
C ASP A 497 5.79 -11.45 -13.26
N THR A 498 7.09 -11.17 -13.23
CA THR A 498 7.77 -10.60 -12.06
C THR A 498 8.26 -9.19 -12.36
N ASN A 499 8.47 -8.39 -11.32
CA ASN A 499 9.00 -7.05 -11.52
C ASN A 499 10.53 -7.08 -11.78
N PRO A 500 11.09 -6.06 -12.46
CA PRO A 500 12.52 -6.01 -12.78
C PRO A 500 13.44 -5.99 -11.56
N VAL A 501 12.99 -5.39 -10.44
CA VAL A 501 13.77 -5.28 -9.21
C VAL A 501 14.00 -6.65 -8.60
N THR A 502 12.99 -7.52 -8.60
CA THR A 502 13.05 -8.90 -8.11
C THR A 502 14.08 -9.70 -8.90
N ILE A 503 14.02 -9.67 -10.23
CA ILE A 503 14.98 -10.39 -11.10
C ILE A 503 16.40 -9.83 -10.92
N SER A 504 16.58 -8.51 -10.98
CA SER A 504 17.89 -7.86 -10.78
C SER A 504 18.51 -8.23 -9.43
N LYS A 505 17.72 -8.21 -8.35
CA LYS A 505 18.20 -8.54 -7.00
C LYS A 505 18.54 -10.02 -6.87
N THR A 506 17.70 -10.90 -7.39
CA THR A 506 17.94 -12.35 -7.46
C THR A 506 19.25 -12.69 -8.15
N ILE A 507 19.49 -12.12 -9.32
CA ILE A 507 20.72 -12.33 -10.10
C ILE A 507 21.93 -11.80 -9.35
N LYS A 508 21.85 -10.56 -8.82
CA LYS A 508 22.97 -9.96 -8.09
C LYS A 508 23.39 -10.81 -6.89
N GLN A 509 22.43 -11.28 -6.10
CA GLN A 509 22.71 -12.07 -4.90
C GLN A 509 23.27 -13.45 -5.23
N THR A 510 22.66 -14.14 -6.18
CA THR A 510 23.05 -15.51 -6.51
C THR A 510 24.37 -15.54 -7.28
N ARG A 511 24.66 -14.52 -8.10
CA ARG A 511 25.94 -14.39 -8.79
C ARG A 511 27.13 -14.31 -7.83
N THR A 512 26.99 -13.62 -6.70
CA THR A 512 28.05 -13.58 -5.67
C THR A 512 28.37 -14.99 -5.16
N LEU A 513 27.36 -15.85 -5.01
CA LEU A 513 27.58 -17.25 -4.64
C LEU A 513 28.25 -18.05 -5.75
N PHE A 514 27.93 -17.78 -7.03
CA PHE A 514 28.62 -18.43 -8.15
C PHE A 514 30.11 -18.07 -8.17
N GLU A 515 30.44 -16.80 -7.90
CA GLU A 515 31.82 -16.32 -7.80
C GLU A 515 32.55 -16.95 -6.61
N GLU A 516 31.92 -17.02 -5.45
CA GLU A 516 32.48 -17.62 -4.22
C GLU A 516 32.74 -19.13 -4.37
N TYR A 517 31.79 -19.86 -4.96
CA TYR A 517 31.91 -21.29 -5.19
C TYR A 517 32.64 -21.64 -6.50
N LYS A 518 33.21 -20.64 -7.19
CA LYS A 518 33.95 -20.78 -8.45
C LYS A 518 33.20 -21.59 -9.53
N ILE A 519 31.89 -21.38 -9.62
CA ILE A 519 31.03 -22.05 -10.60
C ILE A 519 31.18 -21.34 -11.94
N VAL A 520 31.67 -22.06 -12.95
CA VAL A 520 31.79 -21.59 -14.33
C VAL A 520 30.71 -22.23 -15.18
N LEU A 521 30.10 -21.44 -16.06
CA LEU A 521 29.09 -21.89 -17.02
C LEU A 521 29.53 -21.49 -18.42
N ASP A 522 29.36 -22.40 -19.38
CA ASP A 522 29.63 -22.12 -20.78
C ASP A 522 28.62 -21.14 -21.36
N GLN A 523 29.09 -20.21 -22.19
CA GLN A 523 28.20 -19.27 -22.88
C GLN A 523 27.40 -20.00 -23.96
N THR A 524 26.12 -19.63 -24.11
CA THR A 524 25.30 -20.16 -25.21
C THR A 524 25.56 -19.41 -26.52
N SER A 525 25.42 -20.12 -27.64
CA SER A 525 25.34 -19.55 -28.99
C SER A 525 23.94 -18.95 -29.29
N HIS A 526 22.93 -19.31 -28.51
CA HIS A 526 21.53 -18.89 -28.73
C HIS A 526 21.17 -17.67 -27.86
N TYR A 527 20.68 -16.59 -28.49
CA TYR A 527 20.25 -15.38 -27.80
C TYR A 527 18.83 -14.98 -28.18
N PHE A 528 17.96 -14.83 -27.18
CA PHE A 528 16.55 -14.49 -27.37
C PHE A 528 16.24 -13.10 -26.81
N SER A 529 15.73 -12.22 -27.68
CA SER A 529 15.42 -10.83 -27.35
C SER A 529 13.97 -10.61 -26.88
N SER A 530 13.11 -11.62 -27.02
CA SER A 530 11.68 -11.63 -26.66
C SER A 530 11.29 -12.94 -25.96
N ALA A 531 10.26 -12.87 -25.10
CA ALA A 531 9.73 -14.04 -24.41
C ALA A 531 9.11 -15.09 -25.36
N PRO A 532 8.31 -14.72 -26.39
CA PRO A 532 7.75 -15.71 -27.31
C PRO A 532 8.81 -16.50 -28.07
N ALA A 533 9.89 -15.85 -28.53
CA ALA A 533 10.95 -16.53 -29.28
C ALA A 533 11.71 -17.56 -28.43
N LEU A 534 11.97 -17.25 -27.15
CA LEU A 534 12.58 -18.20 -26.23
C LEU A 534 11.64 -19.38 -25.94
N ARG A 535 10.34 -19.11 -25.79
CA ARG A 535 9.33 -20.14 -25.51
C ARG A 535 9.17 -21.10 -26.69
N ASP A 536 9.02 -20.54 -27.89
CA ASP A 536 8.87 -21.31 -29.13
C ASP A 536 10.09 -22.20 -29.41
N TRP A 537 11.30 -21.69 -29.20
CA TRP A 537 12.51 -22.51 -29.35
C TRP A 537 12.57 -23.68 -28.36
N LEU A 538 12.18 -23.45 -27.10
CA LEU A 538 12.17 -24.52 -26.09
C LEU A 538 11.10 -25.57 -26.36
N GLU A 539 9.99 -25.19 -26.99
CA GLU A 539 8.85 -26.07 -27.24
C GLU A 539 8.94 -26.80 -28.60
N ASN A 540 9.42 -26.12 -29.64
CA ASN A 540 9.33 -26.57 -31.04
C ASN A 540 10.68 -26.74 -31.74
N ASP A 541 11.81 -26.42 -31.07
CA ASP A 541 13.17 -26.45 -31.63
C ASP A 541 13.39 -25.57 -32.88
N THR A 542 12.44 -24.67 -33.15
CA THR A 542 12.43 -23.75 -34.29
C THR A 542 13.30 -22.52 -33.98
N ALA A 543 14.62 -22.64 -34.10
CA ALA A 543 15.49 -21.46 -34.11
C ALA A 543 16.13 -21.26 -35.48
N THR A 544 15.84 -20.13 -36.12
CA THR A 544 16.83 -19.50 -37.01
C THR A 544 17.83 -18.79 -36.09
N THR A 545 19.05 -19.31 -35.97
CA THR A 545 20.01 -18.74 -35.01
C THR A 545 20.62 -17.44 -35.54
N ARG A 546 21.10 -16.61 -34.61
CA ARG A 546 21.87 -15.39 -34.94
C ARG A 546 23.17 -15.71 -35.69
N MET A 547 23.81 -16.84 -35.37
CA MET A 547 25.00 -17.32 -36.07
C MET A 547 24.68 -17.78 -37.49
N ASP A 548 23.52 -18.39 -37.72
CA ASP A 548 23.08 -18.76 -39.07
C ASP A 548 22.85 -17.51 -39.93
N ASN A 549 22.20 -16.49 -39.37
CA ASN A 549 21.99 -15.22 -40.09
C ASN A 549 23.30 -14.46 -40.34
N ALA A 550 24.22 -14.35 -39.38
CA ALA A 550 25.49 -13.67 -39.59
C ALA A 550 26.36 -14.39 -40.65
N THR A 551 26.34 -15.72 -40.66
CA THR A 551 27.06 -16.55 -41.63
C THR A 551 26.46 -16.48 -43.03
N ALA A 552 25.13 -16.40 -43.13
CA ALA A 552 24.41 -16.16 -44.38
C ALA A 552 24.63 -14.73 -44.89
N LEU A 553 24.59 -13.73 -44.01
CA LEU A 553 24.74 -12.31 -44.37
C LEU A 553 26.19 -11.95 -44.75
N ALA A 554 27.18 -12.75 -44.33
CA ALA A 554 28.57 -12.64 -44.77
C ALA A 554 28.83 -13.21 -46.18
N HIS A 555 27.78 -13.44 -46.98
CA HIS A 555 27.90 -13.93 -48.35
C HIS A 555 28.64 -12.91 -49.26
N PRO A 556 29.58 -13.35 -50.12
CA PRO A 556 30.39 -12.45 -50.95
C PRO A 556 29.60 -11.48 -51.84
N GLU A 557 28.48 -11.91 -52.41
CA GLU A 557 27.61 -11.02 -53.21
C GLU A 557 26.95 -9.91 -52.38
N LEU A 558 26.72 -10.15 -51.08
CA LEU A 558 26.17 -9.16 -50.16
C LEU A 558 27.26 -8.21 -49.67
N THR A 559 28.39 -8.73 -49.18
CA THR A 559 29.49 -7.92 -48.64
C THR A 559 30.32 -7.21 -49.71
N GLY A 560 30.36 -7.76 -50.94
CA GLY A 560 31.21 -7.29 -52.04
C GLY A 560 32.67 -7.76 -51.94
N THR A 561 32.99 -8.66 -51.01
CA THR A 561 34.34 -9.18 -50.74
C THR A 561 34.29 -10.68 -50.46
N SER A 562 35.40 -11.40 -50.66
CA SER A 562 35.44 -12.82 -50.31
C SER A 562 35.32 -13.02 -48.80
N ARG A 563 34.90 -14.22 -48.37
CA ARG A 563 34.80 -14.55 -46.93
C ARG A 563 36.16 -14.44 -46.23
N GLU A 564 37.24 -14.81 -46.91
CA GLU A 564 38.61 -14.71 -46.40
C GLU A 564 39.08 -13.25 -46.28
N GLU A 565 38.79 -12.42 -47.27
CA GLU A 565 39.10 -10.98 -47.24
C GLU A 565 38.32 -10.25 -46.15
N PHE A 566 37.06 -10.63 -45.95
CA PHE A 566 36.25 -10.08 -44.86
C PHE A 566 36.77 -10.50 -43.49
N GLN A 567 37.23 -11.75 -43.33
CA GLN A 567 37.86 -12.20 -42.09
C GLN A 567 39.19 -11.47 -41.83
N ALA A 568 40.03 -11.29 -42.87
CA ALA A 568 41.26 -10.52 -42.77
C ALA A 568 41.00 -9.05 -42.39
N LEU A 569 39.93 -8.45 -42.92
CA LEU A 569 39.49 -7.10 -42.54
C LEU A 569 39.11 -7.05 -41.04
N LEU A 570 38.33 -8.03 -40.56
CA LEU A 570 37.95 -8.12 -39.14
C LEU A 570 39.17 -8.20 -38.24
N ASP A 571 40.16 -9.03 -38.58
CA ASP A 571 41.38 -9.21 -37.79
C ASP A 571 42.22 -7.93 -37.75
N ARG A 572 42.34 -7.20 -38.88
CA ARG A 572 43.06 -5.91 -38.94
C ARG A 572 42.42 -4.84 -38.07
N ILE A 573 41.08 -4.71 -38.12
CA ILE A 573 40.38 -3.62 -37.42
C ILE A 573 40.06 -3.96 -35.95
N SER A 574 40.09 -5.24 -35.57
CA SER A 574 39.68 -5.74 -34.25
C SER A 574 40.37 -5.00 -33.09
N LEU A 575 41.70 -4.85 -33.16
CA LEU A 575 42.48 -4.23 -32.06
C LEU A 575 42.16 -2.74 -31.89
N SER A 576 42.10 -1.99 -33.01
CA SER A 576 41.72 -0.58 -33.06
C SER A 576 40.27 -0.35 -32.61
N TYR A 577 39.39 -1.26 -32.99
CA TYR A 577 37.98 -1.26 -32.62
C TYR A 577 37.80 -1.50 -31.11
N HIS A 578 38.49 -2.50 -30.54
CA HIS A 578 38.45 -2.76 -29.11
C HIS A 578 38.98 -1.57 -28.29
N ALA A 579 40.05 -0.92 -28.74
CA ALA A 579 40.58 0.29 -28.13
C ALA A 579 39.57 1.45 -28.16
N ALA A 580 38.94 1.71 -29.31
CA ALA A 580 37.93 2.77 -29.47
C ALA A 580 36.70 2.56 -28.56
N ILE A 581 36.24 1.30 -28.44
CA ILE A 581 35.13 0.96 -27.55
C ILE A 581 35.50 1.15 -26.08
N GLN A 582 36.69 0.70 -25.66
CA GLN A 582 37.12 0.87 -24.28
C GLN A 582 37.29 2.35 -23.91
N GLN A 583 37.85 3.16 -24.81
CA GLN A 583 38.00 4.60 -24.63
C GLN A 583 36.66 5.32 -24.48
N ARG A 584 35.66 4.97 -25.29
CA ARG A 584 34.31 5.53 -25.16
C ARG A 584 33.64 5.09 -23.88
N ARG A 585 33.70 3.79 -23.55
CA ARG A 585 33.13 3.28 -22.30
C ARG A 585 33.80 3.92 -21.09
N HIS A 586 35.10 4.19 -21.15
CA HIS A 586 35.83 4.94 -20.13
C HIS A 586 35.29 6.37 -19.98
N HIS A 587 35.12 7.10 -21.09
CA HIS A 587 34.52 8.44 -21.08
C HIS A 587 33.08 8.46 -20.54
N GLN A 588 32.22 7.55 -21.00
CA GLN A 588 30.84 7.46 -20.54
C GLN A 588 30.72 7.08 -19.06
N ARG A 589 31.70 6.34 -18.52
CA ARG A 589 31.75 5.94 -17.11
C ARG A 589 32.42 6.99 -16.21
N GLY A 590 33.13 7.97 -16.79
CA GLY A 590 33.88 8.97 -16.03
C GLY A 590 35.10 8.41 -15.27
N GLY A 591 35.64 7.24 -15.67
CA GLY A 591 36.79 6.63 -15.02
C GLY A 591 36.90 5.10 -15.20
N GLN A 592 37.81 4.49 -14.42
CA GLN A 592 38.05 3.05 -14.43
C GLN A 592 36.85 2.22 -13.90
N PRO A 593 36.70 0.95 -14.33
CA PRO A 593 35.63 0.09 -13.86
C PRO A 593 35.75 -0.16 -12.35
N ARG A 594 34.66 0.00 -11.59
CA ARG A 594 34.60 -0.47 -10.20
C ARG A 594 34.53 -2.01 -10.18
N PRO A 595 35.16 -2.68 -9.20
CA PRO A 595 34.96 -4.11 -8.97
C PRO A 595 33.47 -4.43 -8.85
N GLY A 596 32.96 -5.38 -9.64
CA GLY A 596 31.54 -5.76 -9.66
C GLY A 596 30.61 -4.87 -10.52
N SER A 597 31.15 -3.92 -11.29
CA SER A 597 30.35 -3.19 -12.30
C SER A 597 29.91 -4.11 -13.45
N ARG A 598 28.78 -3.80 -14.12
CA ARG A 598 28.09 -4.59 -15.18
C ARG A 598 28.92 -4.81 -16.46
N GLY A 599 30.13 -5.34 -16.37
CA GLY A 599 30.90 -5.85 -17.50
C GLY A 599 30.74 -7.35 -17.56
N GLY A 600 30.16 -7.87 -18.64
CA GLY A 600 30.54 -9.21 -19.10
C GLY A 600 29.45 -10.26 -19.33
N VAL A 601 28.21 -10.09 -18.86
CA VAL A 601 27.23 -11.20 -18.99
C VAL A 601 26.39 -11.11 -20.27
N PHE A 602 25.95 -9.92 -20.65
CA PHE A 602 25.29 -9.73 -21.94
C PHE A 602 26.29 -9.09 -22.88
N ARG A 603 26.63 -9.81 -23.95
CA ARG A 603 27.36 -9.25 -25.08
C ARG A 603 26.62 -8.03 -25.60
N GLN A 604 27.37 -7.20 -26.32
CA GLN A 604 26.78 -6.16 -27.16
C GLN A 604 25.59 -6.77 -27.94
N LYS A 605 24.51 -6.01 -28.15
CA LYS A 605 23.28 -6.48 -28.81
C LYS A 605 23.51 -7.08 -30.21
N ILE A 606 24.70 -6.85 -30.76
CA ILE A 606 25.30 -7.33 -32.01
C ILE A 606 26.78 -7.59 -31.70
N THR A 607 27.34 -8.69 -32.20
CA THR A 607 28.77 -9.00 -32.02
C THR A 607 29.64 -7.94 -32.70
N ASP A 608 30.93 -7.91 -32.39
CA ASP A 608 31.83 -6.97 -33.06
C ASP A 608 31.90 -7.25 -34.58
N THR A 609 31.88 -8.54 -34.95
CA THR A 609 31.69 -9.02 -36.31
C THR A 609 30.35 -8.55 -36.92
N ASP A 610 29.23 -8.70 -36.22
CA ASP A 610 27.91 -8.25 -36.69
C ASP A 610 27.88 -6.74 -36.91
N ARG A 611 28.58 -5.97 -36.07
CA ARG A 611 28.64 -4.50 -36.19
C ARG A 611 29.42 -4.08 -37.41
N VAL A 612 30.51 -4.78 -37.72
CA VAL A 612 31.25 -4.59 -38.97
C VAL A 612 30.42 -5.00 -40.15
N LEU A 613 29.84 -6.20 -40.14
CA LEU A 613 28.99 -6.71 -41.20
C LEU A 613 27.80 -5.79 -41.48
N ALA A 614 27.07 -5.36 -40.45
CA ALA A 614 25.95 -4.43 -40.61
C ALA A 614 26.40 -3.08 -41.19
N THR A 615 27.61 -2.60 -40.85
CA THR A 615 28.16 -1.36 -41.40
C THR A 615 28.53 -1.53 -42.87
N VAL A 616 29.13 -2.67 -43.24
CA VAL A 616 29.43 -3.01 -44.64
C VAL A 616 28.15 -3.10 -45.47
N LEU A 617 27.14 -3.85 -45.00
CA LEU A 617 25.85 -3.99 -45.70
C LEU A 617 25.10 -2.65 -45.83
N ALA A 618 25.23 -1.77 -44.84
CA ALA A 618 24.69 -0.41 -44.92
C ALA A 618 25.42 0.46 -45.97
N GLN A 619 26.76 0.35 -46.06
CA GLN A 619 27.55 1.06 -47.08
C GLN A 619 27.33 0.49 -48.49
N ARG A 620 27.03 -0.81 -48.61
CA ARG A 620 26.58 -1.47 -49.85
C ARG A 620 25.17 -1.02 -50.31
N GLN A 621 24.41 -0.32 -49.46
CA GLN A 621 23.05 0.19 -49.77
C GLN A 621 22.04 -0.91 -50.20
N LEU A 622 22.14 -2.11 -49.62
CA LEU A 622 21.33 -3.27 -50.01
C LEU A 622 19.86 -3.16 -49.60
N CYS A 623 19.55 -2.48 -48.50
CA CYS A 623 18.18 -2.26 -48.01
C CYS A 623 18.17 -1.10 -47.02
N ASP A 624 16.98 -0.70 -46.57
CA ASP A 624 16.83 0.41 -45.64
C ASP A 624 17.28 0.03 -44.20
N LEU A 625 17.40 1.04 -43.34
CA LEU A 625 17.81 0.85 -41.94
C LEU A 625 16.80 0.01 -41.14
N HIS A 626 15.53 -0.04 -41.56
CA HIS A 626 14.51 -0.81 -40.87
C HIS A 626 14.68 -2.29 -41.15
N THR A 627 14.86 -2.66 -42.42
CA THR A 627 15.15 -4.03 -42.87
C THR A 627 16.47 -4.54 -42.32
N LEU A 628 17.53 -3.71 -42.29
CA LEU A 628 18.78 -4.06 -41.62
C LEU A 628 18.59 -4.31 -40.12
N ALA A 629 17.79 -3.49 -39.45
CA ALA A 629 17.51 -3.66 -38.03
C ALA A 629 16.76 -4.99 -37.75
N GLU A 630 15.86 -5.39 -38.66
CA GLU A 630 15.18 -6.68 -38.62
C GLU A 630 16.14 -7.86 -38.85
N LEU A 631 17.02 -7.78 -39.86
CA LEU A 631 18.01 -8.82 -40.17
C LEU A 631 18.92 -9.16 -38.99
N PHE A 632 19.37 -8.13 -38.26
CA PHE A 632 20.22 -8.28 -37.08
C PHE A 632 19.44 -8.43 -35.76
N ASN A 633 18.10 -8.43 -35.82
CA ASN A 633 17.19 -8.49 -34.68
C ASN A 633 17.54 -7.47 -33.56
N VAL A 634 17.82 -6.22 -33.95
CA VAL A 634 18.18 -5.11 -33.06
C VAL A 634 17.40 -3.83 -33.37
N SER A 635 17.49 -2.82 -32.50
CA SER A 635 16.85 -1.52 -32.80
C SER A 635 17.68 -0.68 -33.77
N ARG A 636 17.02 0.20 -34.53
CA ARG A 636 17.67 1.20 -35.42
C ARG A 636 18.75 2.02 -34.71
N ASN A 637 18.54 2.39 -33.45
CA ASN A 637 19.55 3.11 -32.65
C ASN A 637 20.77 2.25 -32.33
N THR A 638 20.60 0.94 -32.19
CA THR A 638 21.72 0.02 -31.97
C THR A 638 22.60 -0.04 -33.22
N LEU A 639 22.01 -0.09 -34.42
CA LEU A 639 22.75 -0.05 -35.68
C LEU A 639 23.40 1.31 -35.94
N ARG A 640 22.71 2.44 -35.67
CA ARG A 640 23.33 3.77 -35.77
C ARG A 640 24.59 3.90 -34.92
N ASN A 641 24.54 3.37 -33.69
CA ASN A 641 25.72 3.32 -32.82
C ASN A 641 26.79 2.37 -33.36
N ALA A 642 26.44 1.28 -34.05
CA ALA A 642 27.41 0.44 -34.75
C ALA A 642 28.11 1.20 -35.87
N PHE A 643 27.35 1.89 -36.72
CA PHE A 643 27.89 2.63 -37.86
C PHE A 643 28.80 3.76 -37.40
N HIS A 644 28.42 4.49 -36.37
CA HIS A 644 29.27 5.53 -35.78
C HIS A 644 30.59 4.96 -35.23
N ASP A 645 30.62 3.70 -34.78
CA ASP A 645 31.80 3.10 -34.17
C ASP A 645 32.73 2.50 -35.23
N VAL A 646 32.15 1.91 -36.27
CA VAL A 646 32.90 1.14 -37.27
C VAL A 646 33.25 1.96 -38.50
N ALA A 647 32.38 2.85 -38.98
CA ALA A 647 32.61 3.59 -40.22
C ALA A 647 33.94 4.39 -40.22
N PRO A 648 34.34 5.08 -39.13
CA PRO A 648 35.63 5.75 -39.08
C PRO A 648 36.83 4.78 -39.13
N LEU A 649 36.66 3.55 -38.66
CA LEU A 649 37.72 2.54 -38.68
C LEU A 649 37.89 1.95 -40.07
N LEU A 650 36.79 1.68 -40.77
CA LEU A 650 36.83 1.23 -42.17
C LEU A 650 37.44 2.30 -43.09
N GLN A 651 37.14 3.58 -42.86
CA GLN A 651 37.76 4.69 -43.58
C GLN A 651 39.27 4.79 -43.32
N ARG A 652 39.71 4.58 -42.07
CA ARG A 652 41.14 4.60 -41.71
C ARG A 652 41.91 3.39 -42.24
N ASP A 653 41.27 2.24 -42.38
CA ASP A 653 41.84 1.04 -43.03
C ASP A 653 41.92 1.20 -44.57
N GLY A 654 41.28 2.23 -45.14
CA GLY A 654 41.25 2.45 -46.58
C GLY A 654 40.33 1.49 -47.35
N HIS A 655 39.44 0.77 -46.64
CA HIS A 655 38.53 -0.18 -47.24
C HIS A 655 37.39 0.55 -47.96
N ARG A 656 37.41 0.53 -49.31
CA ARG A 656 36.36 1.13 -50.15
C ARG A 656 35.29 0.09 -50.47
N ILE A 657 34.06 0.38 -50.07
CA ILE A 657 32.89 -0.47 -50.31
C ILE A 657 32.04 0.19 -51.39
N GLU A 658 31.94 -0.45 -52.55
CA GLU A 658 31.13 0.03 -53.67
C GLU A 658 29.64 -0.25 -53.41
N PRO A 659 28.70 0.65 -53.74
CA PRO A 659 27.27 0.36 -53.64
C PRO A 659 26.87 -0.87 -54.47
N SER A 660 25.94 -1.67 -53.97
CA SER A 660 25.36 -2.79 -54.70
C SER A 660 24.37 -2.29 -55.76
N ALA A 661 24.38 -2.93 -56.94
CA ALA A 661 23.34 -2.70 -57.95
C ALA A 661 21.99 -3.33 -57.59
N ARG A 662 21.95 -4.22 -56.57
CA ARG A 662 20.74 -4.91 -56.10
C ARG A 662 20.26 -4.33 -54.78
N GLN A 663 18.95 -4.09 -54.68
CA GLN A 663 18.26 -3.68 -53.46
C GLN A 663 17.15 -4.66 -53.09
N PHE A 664 16.95 -4.89 -51.80
CA PHE A 664 15.95 -5.80 -51.24
C PHE A 664 14.94 -5.02 -50.40
N ALA A 665 13.66 -5.40 -50.50
CA ALA A 665 12.58 -4.71 -49.81
C ALA A 665 12.29 -5.28 -48.41
N THR A 666 12.63 -6.55 -48.16
CA THR A 666 12.35 -7.23 -46.88
C THR A 666 13.50 -8.10 -46.40
N ALA A 667 13.56 -8.34 -45.09
CA ALA A 667 14.59 -9.17 -44.46
C ALA A 667 14.53 -10.63 -44.97
N ALA A 668 13.32 -11.13 -45.23
CA ALA A 668 13.11 -12.46 -45.77
C ALA A 668 13.72 -12.63 -47.18
N GLN A 669 13.65 -11.60 -48.04
CA GLN A 669 14.25 -11.63 -49.37
C GLN A 669 15.78 -11.69 -49.31
N VAL A 670 16.39 -10.94 -48.39
CA VAL A 670 17.85 -10.96 -48.20
C VAL A 670 18.32 -12.33 -47.69
N LEU A 671 17.61 -12.90 -46.72
CA LEU A 671 17.94 -14.22 -46.17
C LEU A 671 17.75 -15.33 -47.20
N ALA A 672 16.64 -15.33 -47.95
CA ALA A 672 16.39 -16.30 -49.02
C ALA A 672 17.46 -16.25 -50.13
N PHE A 673 17.91 -15.03 -50.47
CA PHE A 673 19.00 -14.85 -51.42
C PHE A 673 20.32 -15.44 -50.92
N ALA A 674 20.66 -15.15 -49.67
CA ALA A 674 21.88 -15.66 -49.02
C ALA A 674 21.89 -17.18 -48.85
N THR A 675 20.72 -17.81 -48.62
CA THR A 675 20.60 -19.26 -48.46
C THR A 675 20.61 -20.00 -49.79
N ASN A 676 19.99 -19.45 -50.85
CA ASN A 676 19.90 -20.12 -52.16
C ASN A 676 21.23 -20.11 -52.95
N HIS A 677 22.14 -19.17 -52.68
CA HIS A 677 23.44 -19.08 -53.36
C HIS A 677 24.57 -19.86 -52.66
N ASN A 678 24.29 -20.50 -51.51
CA ASN A 678 25.24 -21.41 -50.85
C ASN A 678 25.32 -22.80 -51.53
N GLU A 679 24.45 -23.11 -52.50
CA GLU A 679 24.35 -24.44 -53.14
C GLU A 679 25.16 -24.62 -54.44
N THR A 680 25.96 -23.65 -54.87
CA THR A 680 26.82 -23.81 -56.05
C THR A 680 28.30 -23.95 -55.68
N PRO A 681 28.88 -25.17 -55.70
CA PRO A 681 30.31 -25.34 -55.82
C PRO A 681 30.69 -25.21 -57.31
N SER A 682 31.64 -24.33 -57.62
CA SER A 682 32.45 -24.40 -58.85
C SER A 682 33.86 -23.94 -58.53
#